data_AF-A0A6J7ZSP6-F1
#
_entry.id   AF-A0A6J7ZSP6-F1
#
_cell.length_a   1.000
_cell.length_b   1.000
_cell.length_c   1.000
_cell.angle_alpha   90.00
_cell.angle_beta   90.00
_cell.angle_gamma   90.00
#
_symmetry.space_group_name_H-M   'P 1'
#
loop_
_entity.id
_entity.type
_entity.pdbx_description
1 polymer ?
#
loop_
_entity_poly.entity_id
_entity_poly.type
_entity_poly.pdbx_seq_one_letter_code
_entity_poly.pdbx_strand_id
1 'polypeptide(L)'
;MVLKPETDSTTGLLRLVGDNTPEDIRFFPGELGVFKLGAFLLGGDDTVRGSSDPELIYGNSDNDQLFGEGGNDTLFGGVGDDQILGGEGNDLLFGEAGNDQFVGFVNPDNPNQLSGVEGDDTIYSGSGNDQVREDLGKDFIFGGQGNDELRAGADNDWVEGNDGDDFIGGEDGDDTVFGGNGNDQVRGDGGNDLVTGNTGDDQVSGGIGNDTLVGGQGNDQIIGDNGNDWISGDAGSDTLIGGEGKDIFVLDSNNLELSDIIVDYKPEEDTIFLTGDLAFENLSIKSDPRNENSTIISSNSGGIVAILQGIKPDKINRSNFIIPGSVAFSSEQFAVNENGTIINPITVVRNSGNDGEISVTVVPIPTPLTPTGNQVDTTPIIVNFANGDTTPKIIKIPIVNNNFPNYSSNLLLTLENPTNFAQIGTPNQAILDIIDDEIPPSALGKLVNPIPETNAQFGSNLSRLGNNFLAIAAPGQTNNQGIAYLFNLTTQQPTLTFRNPSPSAGTAKFGQSVATTLGDNIIIGASQDSSLAPNSGAVYGFNTATGAPYLTINNPTPNIFDLFGYSVATLGNNIIVGAPGNSTLAPAGGIAYLLDGNTGQLLQTFLNPNPQINDFFGASVAAVGGDRVLIGAPASLTSTGGKQPGKAYIFDSVTGQLLQTFKNPNPGLDNFGYSVAWTGVGRDILIGAPGNDQGGIDAGIAFLFDGITGAVLQRYNAPKVEEFNQFGQALALIGNEVLIGSPGYGLGNLGGTFRYELRSGNLVQTYLSPVTDNSNTDLNFGTSVASVGNLVLVGVPNLDITLPSVGAVVQFV
;
A
#
# COMPACT_ATOMS: atom_id res chain seq x y z
N MET A 1 16.96 34.44 -33.15
CA MET A 1 16.58 35.40 -34.22
C MET A 1 16.28 34.59 -35.46
N VAL A 2 15.01 34.22 -35.62
CA VAL A 2 14.54 33.35 -36.71
C VAL A 2 13.42 34.07 -37.51
N LEU A 3 12.63 34.94 -36.88
CA LEU A 3 11.68 35.85 -37.53
C LEU A 3 12.30 36.95 -38.45
N LYS A 4 11.64 37.22 -39.59
CA LYS A 4 11.99 38.29 -40.55
C LYS A 4 10.82 39.27 -40.75
N PRO A 5 11.10 40.58 -40.92
CA PRO A 5 10.06 41.56 -41.22
C PRO A 5 9.56 41.43 -42.68
N GLU A 6 8.24 41.42 -42.86
CA GLU A 6 7.56 41.41 -44.17
C GLU A 6 6.51 42.53 -44.23
N THR A 7 6.25 43.07 -45.44
CA THR A 7 5.09 43.94 -45.70
C THR A 7 3.97 43.12 -46.32
N ASP A 8 2.82 43.04 -45.65
CA ASP A 8 1.64 42.37 -46.18
C ASP A 8 1.20 43.02 -47.51
N SER A 9 1.08 42.20 -48.55
CA SER A 9 0.85 42.67 -49.92
C SER A 9 -0.54 43.26 -50.14
N THR A 10 -1.49 43.00 -49.24
CA THR A 10 -2.89 43.42 -49.35
C THR A 10 -3.15 44.72 -48.59
N THR A 11 -2.62 44.83 -47.38
CA THR A 11 -2.87 45.93 -46.45
C THR A 11 -1.74 46.97 -46.44
N GLY A 12 -0.54 46.59 -46.89
CA GLY A 12 0.67 47.42 -46.83
C GLY A 12 1.24 47.60 -45.42
N LEU A 13 0.76 46.85 -44.43
CA LEU A 13 1.23 46.88 -43.05
C LEU A 13 2.40 45.90 -42.83
N LEU A 14 3.20 46.13 -41.78
CA LEU A 14 4.34 45.28 -41.44
C LEU A 14 3.93 44.14 -40.48
N ARG A 15 4.52 42.97 -40.68
CA ARG A 15 4.46 41.79 -39.78
C ARG A 15 5.84 41.15 -39.60
N LEU A 16 5.99 40.33 -38.56
CA LEU A 16 7.11 39.39 -38.43
C LEU A 16 6.67 38.00 -38.89
N VAL A 17 7.53 37.31 -39.65
CA VAL A 17 7.24 35.96 -40.18
C VAL A 17 8.40 35.00 -39.91
N GLY A 18 8.09 33.81 -39.40
CA GLY A 18 9.03 32.71 -39.18
C GLY A 18 9.37 31.90 -40.42
N ASP A 19 10.01 30.75 -40.23
CA ASP A 19 10.15 29.72 -41.25
C ASP A 19 9.55 28.37 -40.82
N ASN A 20 9.83 27.28 -41.54
CA ASN A 20 9.23 25.97 -41.30
C ASN A 20 10.10 25.10 -40.35
N THR A 21 10.82 25.73 -39.41
CA THR A 21 11.64 25.03 -38.42
C THR A 21 11.32 25.53 -37.02
N PRO A 22 11.34 24.66 -36.00
CA PRO A 22 11.05 25.04 -34.62
C PRO A 22 11.84 26.27 -34.15
N GLU A 23 11.12 27.27 -33.65
CA GLU A 23 11.57 28.56 -33.15
C GLU A 23 11.34 28.67 -31.63
N ASP A 24 12.28 29.29 -30.91
CA ASP A 24 12.13 29.68 -29.50
C ASP A 24 12.27 31.21 -29.43
N ILE A 25 11.14 31.89 -29.26
CA ILE A 25 10.98 33.35 -29.39
C ILE A 25 10.56 33.95 -28.05
N ARG A 26 11.16 35.10 -27.74
CA ARG A 26 10.75 35.96 -26.64
C ARG A 26 10.70 37.42 -27.10
N PHE A 27 9.54 38.05 -26.95
CA PHE A 27 9.34 39.47 -27.16
C PHE A 27 9.64 40.27 -25.89
N PHE A 28 10.16 41.48 -26.07
CA PHE A 28 10.31 42.47 -25.01
C PHE A 28 9.38 43.66 -25.25
N PRO A 29 9.01 44.41 -24.19
CA PRO A 29 8.11 45.56 -24.33
C PRO A 29 8.58 46.55 -25.40
N GLY A 30 7.66 46.93 -26.27
CA GLY A 30 7.83 47.84 -27.39
C GLY A 30 8.43 47.24 -28.67
N GLU A 31 8.76 45.94 -28.70
CA GLU A 31 9.41 45.30 -29.86
C GLU A 31 8.46 45.06 -31.03
N LEU A 32 7.19 44.72 -30.78
CA LEU A 32 6.21 44.50 -31.84
C LEU A 32 5.62 45.81 -32.39
N GLY A 33 5.88 46.95 -31.76
CA GLY A 33 5.23 48.25 -32.03
C GLY A 33 4.93 48.59 -33.50
N VAL A 34 5.92 48.62 -34.41
CA VAL A 34 5.69 48.99 -35.83
C VAL A 34 5.07 47.86 -36.68
N PHE A 35 4.99 46.63 -36.17
CA PHE A 35 4.45 45.44 -36.80
C PHE A 35 2.97 45.27 -36.45
N LYS A 36 2.13 46.11 -37.04
CA LYS A 36 0.69 46.19 -36.73
C LYS A 36 -0.11 44.91 -36.96
N LEU A 37 0.44 43.96 -37.72
CA LEU A 37 -0.20 42.67 -37.99
C LEU A 37 0.33 41.56 -37.07
N GLY A 38 1.30 41.84 -36.18
CA GLY A 38 1.81 40.85 -35.23
C GLY A 38 2.89 39.92 -35.78
N ALA A 39 3.02 38.76 -35.13
CA ALA A 39 3.95 37.69 -35.47
C ALA A 39 3.22 36.47 -36.04
N PHE A 40 3.73 35.94 -37.15
CA PHE A 40 3.22 34.75 -37.82
C PHE A 40 4.33 33.70 -37.90
N LEU A 41 4.13 32.62 -37.17
CA LEU A 41 4.92 31.41 -37.30
C LEU A 41 4.50 30.70 -38.61
N LEU A 42 5.34 29.81 -39.16
CA LEU A 42 4.95 29.11 -40.39
C LEU A 42 4.80 27.62 -40.15
N GLY A 43 5.83 26.92 -39.70
CA GLY A 43 5.67 25.53 -39.29
C GLY A 43 6.83 25.02 -38.45
N GLY A 44 6.62 23.88 -37.83
CA GLY A 44 7.45 23.32 -36.76
C GLY A 44 6.95 23.74 -35.38
N ASP A 45 7.08 22.84 -34.41
CA ASP A 45 6.65 23.04 -33.02
C ASP A 45 7.39 24.23 -32.35
N ASP A 46 6.75 25.40 -32.35
CA ASP A 46 7.34 26.66 -31.92
C ASP A 46 7.05 26.95 -30.45
N THR A 47 7.85 27.83 -29.84
CA THR A 47 7.63 28.36 -28.51
C THR A 47 7.75 29.87 -28.54
N VAL A 48 6.66 30.58 -28.27
CA VAL A 48 6.58 32.05 -28.31
C VAL A 48 6.19 32.60 -26.95
N ARG A 49 7.02 33.51 -26.43
CA ARG A 49 6.73 34.27 -25.22
C ARG A 49 6.57 35.75 -25.55
N GLY A 50 5.39 36.28 -25.26
CA GLY A 50 5.00 37.68 -25.34
C GLY A 50 5.67 38.53 -24.29
N SER A 51 5.11 39.71 -24.05
CA SER A 51 5.70 40.74 -23.21
C SER A 51 4.68 41.28 -22.21
N SER A 52 4.70 42.59 -21.94
CA SER A 52 3.70 43.24 -21.09
C SER A 52 2.81 44.20 -21.89
N ASP A 53 2.93 44.16 -23.21
CA ASP A 53 2.21 45.00 -24.16
C ASP A 53 1.16 44.12 -24.88
N PRO A 54 0.10 44.70 -25.48
CA PRO A 54 -0.84 43.93 -26.29
C PRO A 54 -0.20 43.35 -27.56
N GLU A 55 -0.26 42.04 -27.72
CA GLU A 55 0.33 41.27 -28.80
C GLU A 55 -0.70 40.54 -29.68
N LEU A 56 -0.31 40.31 -30.94
CA LEU A 56 -1.05 39.48 -31.88
C LEU A 56 -0.10 38.40 -32.42
N ILE A 57 -0.37 37.13 -32.12
CA ILE A 57 0.51 35.99 -32.39
C ILE A 57 -0.30 34.88 -33.10
N TYR A 58 0.27 34.33 -34.16
CA TYR A 58 -0.28 33.20 -34.91
C TYR A 58 0.74 32.05 -34.97
N GLY A 59 0.40 30.86 -34.46
CA GLY A 59 1.18 29.61 -34.58
C GLY A 59 1.07 28.96 -35.96
N ASN A 60 -0.13 29.01 -36.54
CA ASN A 60 -0.50 28.50 -37.87
C ASN A 60 -0.52 26.98 -38.02
N SER A 61 0.60 26.27 -37.98
CA SER A 61 0.61 24.82 -38.25
C SER A 61 1.67 24.14 -37.39
N ASP A 62 1.39 22.90 -37.01
CA ASP A 62 2.18 22.08 -36.06
C ASP A 62 1.87 22.44 -34.59
N ASN A 63 2.53 21.80 -33.62
CA ASN A 63 2.13 21.85 -32.21
C ASN A 63 2.93 22.93 -31.44
N ASP A 64 2.34 24.09 -31.24
CA ASP A 64 2.98 25.30 -30.75
C ASP A 64 2.73 25.57 -29.25
N GLN A 65 3.61 26.37 -28.63
CA GLN A 65 3.43 26.90 -27.28
C GLN A 65 3.42 28.43 -27.31
N LEU A 66 2.25 29.02 -27.09
CA LEU A 66 2.02 30.47 -27.15
C LEU A 66 1.75 31.01 -25.75
N PHE A 67 2.60 31.93 -25.29
CA PHE A 67 2.47 32.60 -23.99
C PHE A 67 2.33 34.10 -24.20
N GLY A 68 1.20 34.74 -23.88
CA GLY A 68 1.01 36.20 -24.02
C GLY A 68 1.74 37.01 -22.95
N GLU A 69 1.84 36.45 -21.74
CA GLU A 69 2.46 37.02 -20.53
C GLU A 69 1.65 38.15 -19.90
N GLY A 70 1.57 39.35 -20.49
CA GLY A 70 0.66 40.39 -19.99
C GLY A 70 0.38 41.46 -21.02
N GLY A 71 -0.71 42.21 -20.84
CA GLY A 71 -1.32 42.97 -21.93
C GLY A 71 -2.60 42.27 -22.40
N ASN A 72 -3.37 42.90 -23.28
CA ASN A 72 -4.57 42.27 -23.84
C ASN A 72 -4.20 41.64 -25.17
N ASP A 73 -3.90 40.36 -25.15
CA ASP A 73 -3.31 39.65 -26.27
C ASP A 73 -4.37 38.99 -27.14
N THR A 74 -3.97 38.66 -28.36
CA THR A 74 -4.75 37.83 -29.27
C THR A 74 -3.84 36.74 -29.80
N LEU A 75 -4.09 35.51 -29.39
CA LEU A 75 -3.27 34.34 -29.69
C LEU A 75 -4.10 33.36 -30.53
N PHE A 76 -3.54 32.91 -31.65
CA PHE A 76 -4.11 31.88 -32.51
C PHE A 76 -3.12 30.72 -32.59
N GLY A 77 -3.50 29.53 -32.12
CA GLY A 77 -2.73 28.29 -32.27
C GLY A 77 -2.62 27.90 -33.73
N GLY A 78 -3.74 27.60 -34.36
CA GLY A 78 -3.85 27.23 -35.76
C GLY A 78 -4.15 25.74 -35.91
N VAL A 79 -3.46 25.05 -36.82
CA VAL A 79 -3.63 23.61 -37.01
C VAL A 79 -2.57 22.86 -36.22
N GLY A 80 -2.95 22.03 -35.26
CA GLY A 80 -2.01 21.30 -34.42
C GLY A 80 -2.57 21.12 -33.02
N ASP A 81 -1.87 20.38 -32.16
CA ASP A 81 -2.22 20.32 -30.74
C ASP A 81 -1.40 21.38 -29.99
N ASP A 82 -1.98 22.54 -29.76
CA ASP A 82 -1.32 23.74 -29.26
C ASP A 82 -1.49 23.95 -27.75
N GLN A 83 -0.55 24.69 -27.14
CA GLN A 83 -0.65 25.16 -25.76
C GLN A 83 -0.70 26.68 -25.75
N ILE A 84 -1.81 27.25 -25.28
CA ILE A 84 -2.06 28.69 -25.31
C ILE A 84 -2.29 29.21 -23.89
N LEU A 85 -1.44 30.14 -23.47
CA LEU A 85 -1.48 30.79 -22.16
C LEU A 85 -1.62 32.31 -22.36
N GLY A 86 -2.79 32.88 -22.04
CA GLY A 86 -3.07 34.31 -22.24
C GLY A 86 -2.14 35.21 -21.41
N GLY A 87 -2.19 35.08 -20.09
CA GLY A 87 -1.38 35.92 -19.20
C GLY A 87 -2.24 36.91 -18.40
N GLU A 88 -1.62 38.01 -17.97
CA GLU A 88 -2.32 39.12 -17.32
C GLU A 88 -3.00 40.03 -18.36
N GLY A 89 -4.31 40.00 -18.45
CA GLY A 89 -5.03 40.88 -19.38
C GLY A 89 -6.40 40.36 -19.72
N ASN A 90 -7.09 41.04 -20.63
CA ASN A 90 -8.27 40.49 -21.28
C ASN A 90 -7.84 39.94 -22.63
N ASP A 91 -7.67 38.63 -22.70
CA ASP A 91 -7.08 37.97 -23.86
C ASP A 91 -8.15 37.35 -24.75
N LEU A 92 -7.82 37.24 -26.04
CA LEU A 92 -8.58 36.50 -27.04
C LEU A 92 -7.76 35.30 -27.48
N LEU A 93 -8.18 34.10 -27.09
CA LEU A 93 -7.42 32.87 -27.32
C LEU A 93 -8.19 31.95 -28.27
N PHE A 94 -7.54 31.54 -29.36
CA PHE A 94 -8.12 30.67 -30.37
C PHE A 94 -7.21 29.48 -30.65
N GLY A 95 -7.73 28.26 -30.50
CA GLY A 95 -7.03 27.01 -30.82
C GLY A 95 -7.06 26.73 -32.32
N GLU A 96 -8.27 26.77 -32.88
CA GLU A 96 -8.63 26.46 -34.27
C GLU A 96 -8.81 24.97 -34.56
N ALA A 97 -7.78 24.22 -34.98
CA ALA A 97 -7.98 22.83 -35.39
C ALA A 97 -6.92 21.91 -34.77
N GLY A 98 -7.36 20.96 -33.96
CA GLY A 98 -6.49 20.04 -33.24
C GLY A 98 -6.86 20.03 -31.76
N ASN A 99 -6.17 19.22 -30.96
CA ASN A 99 -6.53 19.05 -29.56
C ASN A 99 -5.71 20.02 -28.69
N ASP A 100 -6.28 21.17 -28.41
CA ASP A 100 -5.61 22.31 -27.81
C ASP A 100 -5.76 22.39 -26.30
N GLN A 101 -4.82 23.08 -25.66
CA GLN A 101 -4.85 23.36 -24.23
C GLN A 101 -4.77 24.86 -23.95
N PHE A 102 -5.77 25.37 -23.21
CA PHE A 102 -5.87 26.78 -22.83
C PHE A 102 -5.73 26.98 -21.32
N VAL A 103 -5.06 28.07 -20.93
CA VAL A 103 -5.07 28.57 -19.56
C VAL A 103 -5.20 30.11 -19.55
N GLY A 104 -6.28 30.63 -18.98
CA GLY A 104 -6.40 32.04 -18.58
C GLY A 104 -5.89 32.22 -17.15
N PHE A 105 -5.11 33.27 -16.87
CA PHE A 105 -4.49 33.47 -15.56
C PHE A 105 -5.37 34.25 -14.57
N VAL A 106 -4.96 34.19 -13.30
CA VAL A 106 -5.69 34.61 -12.09
C VAL A 106 -5.64 36.13 -11.87
N ASN A 107 -6.51 36.90 -12.52
CA ASN A 107 -6.89 38.23 -12.02
C ASN A 107 -8.40 38.45 -12.17
N PRO A 108 -9.16 38.53 -11.05
CA PRO A 108 -10.63 38.47 -11.05
C PRO A 108 -11.37 39.63 -11.76
N ASP A 109 -10.65 40.62 -12.30
CA ASP A 109 -11.26 41.79 -12.96
C ASP A 109 -11.24 41.72 -14.50
N ASN A 110 -10.66 40.68 -15.10
CA ASN A 110 -10.32 40.66 -16.52
C ASN A 110 -10.99 39.50 -17.28
N PRO A 111 -12.06 39.76 -18.08
CA PRO A 111 -12.72 38.72 -18.87
C PRO A 111 -11.92 38.33 -20.12
N ASN A 112 -11.80 37.03 -20.37
CA ASN A 112 -11.23 36.40 -21.56
C ASN A 112 -12.31 35.91 -22.52
N GLN A 113 -11.96 35.78 -23.81
CA GLN A 113 -12.78 35.03 -24.77
C GLN A 113 -11.92 33.89 -25.34
N LEU A 114 -12.41 32.66 -25.20
CA LEU A 114 -11.70 31.44 -25.60
C LEU A 114 -12.55 30.63 -26.59
N SER A 115 -11.88 30.03 -27.57
CA SER A 115 -12.50 29.15 -28.56
C SER A 115 -11.46 28.20 -29.17
N GLY A 116 -11.56 26.90 -28.88
CA GLY A 116 -10.84 25.79 -29.50
C GLY A 116 -11.34 25.45 -30.90
N VAL A 117 -12.64 25.50 -31.14
CA VAL A 117 -13.32 25.24 -32.43
C VAL A 117 -13.37 23.74 -32.81
N GLU A 118 -12.40 23.19 -33.54
CA GLU A 118 -12.41 21.78 -33.97
C GLU A 118 -11.34 20.97 -33.22
N GLY A 119 -11.72 19.95 -32.45
CA GLY A 119 -10.79 19.04 -31.79
C GLY A 119 -11.24 18.71 -30.37
N ASP A 120 -10.56 17.76 -29.70
CA ASP A 120 -10.87 17.49 -28.28
C ASP A 120 -10.02 18.40 -27.39
N ASP A 121 -10.60 19.51 -26.92
CA ASP A 121 -9.90 20.61 -26.26
C ASP A 121 -9.93 20.55 -24.73
N THR A 122 -8.98 21.21 -24.07
CA THR A 122 -8.98 21.40 -22.61
C THR A 122 -8.79 22.86 -22.24
N ILE A 123 -9.80 23.45 -21.61
CA ILE A 123 -9.90 24.89 -21.34
C ILE A 123 -9.98 25.16 -19.85
N TYR A 124 -9.04 25.97 -19.35
CA TYR A 124 -9.11 26.56 -18.01
C TYR A 124 -9.23 28.09 -18.17
N SER A 125 -10.43 28.67 -18.06
CA SER A 125 -10.61 30.13 -18.28
C SER A 125 -10.07 30.99 -17.15
N GLY A 126 -10.11 30.51 -15.91
CA GLY A 126 -9.30 31.04 -14.81
C GLY A 126 -10.06 31.92 -13.84
N SER A 127 -9.84 33.24 -13.85
CA SER A 127 -10.57 34.18 -12.99
C SER A 127 -11.02 35.37 -13.81
N GLY A 128 -12.23 35.84 -13.58
CA GLY A 128 -12.87 36.86 -14.41
C GLY A 128 -14.29 36.41 -14.76
N ASN A 129 -14.98 37.19 -15.59
CA ASN A 129 -16.26 36.77 -16.14
C ASN A 129 -16.00 36.36 -17.59
N ASP A 130 -15.60 35.12 -17.79
CA ASP A 130 -15.05 34.63 -19.03
C ASP A 130 -16.15 34.18 -20.00
N GLN A 131 -15.82 34.15 -21.30
CA GLN A 131 -16.69 33.60 -22.33
C GLN A 131 -15.96 32.50 -23.08
N VAL A 132 -16.48 31.28 -23.02
CA VAL A 132 -15.97 30.12 -23.77
C VAL A 132 -17.02 29.70 -24.78
N ARG A 133 -16.60 29.51 -26.04
CA ARG A 133 -17.48 28.94 -27.07
C ARG A 133 -16.70 27.97 -27.95
N GLU A 134 -17.08 26.71 -27.83
CA GLU A 134 -16.60 25.61 -28.64
C GLU A 134 -17.58 25.23 -29.75
N ASP A 135 -17.12 24.41 -30.71
CA ASP A 135 -17.91 23.99 -31.89
C ASP A 135 -17.99 22.45 -32.01
N LEU A 136 -16.91 21.75 -32.34
CA LEU A 136 -16.90 20.28 -32.53
C LEU A 136 -15.77 19.66 -31.71
N GLY A 137 -16.07 18.67 -30.86
CA GLY A 137 -15.02 18.13 -30.01
C GLY A 137 -15.54 17.39 -28.79
N LYS A 138 -14.70 16.62 -28.12
CA LYS A 138 -14.98 16.20 -26.75
C LYS A 138 -14.15 17.01 -25.78
N ASP A 139 -14.76 18.07 -25.29
CA ASP A 139 -14.05 19.15 -24.62
C ASP A 139 -14.12 19.03 -23.10
N PHE A 140 -13.09 19.57 -22.44
CA PHE A 140 -13.01 19.72 -21.00
C PHE A 140 -12.92 21.20 -20.65
N ILE A 141 -13.99 21.80 -20.14
CA ILE A 141 -14.10 23.24 -19.88
C ILE A 141 -14.22 23.49 -18.37
N PHE A 142 -13.37 24.36 -17.84
CA PHE A 142 -13.38 24.81 -16.44
C PHE A 142 -13.45 26.34 -16.38
N GLY A 143 -14.60 26.88 -15.96
CA GLY A 143 -14.90 28.32 -15.82
C GLY A 143 -13.95 29.04 -14.86
N GLY A 144 -13.98 28.65 -13.60
CA GLY A 144 -13.01 29.07 -12.59
C GLY A 144 -13.62 30.02 -11.55
N GLN A 145 -13.24 31.29 -11.53
CA GLN A 145 -13.82 32.27 -10.59
C GLN A 145 -14.45 33.42 -11.33
N GLY A 146 -15.69 33.76 -10.98
CA GLY A 146 -16.45 34.86 -11.56
C GLY A 146 -17.62 34.33 -12.36
N ASN A 147 -18.41 35.22 -12.94
CA ASN A 147 -19.66 34.81 -13.60
C ASN A 147 -19.40 34.54 -15.07
N ASP A 148 -19.29 33.27 -15.44
CA ASP A 148 -18.83 32.81 -16.74
C ASP A 148 -20.00 32.49 -17.70
N GLU A 149 -19.74 32.61 -19.01
CA GLU A 149 -20.62 32.12 -20.07
C GLU A 149 -19.91 30.99 -20.84
N LEU A 150 -20.32 29.75 -20.62
CA LEU A 150 -19.68 28.55 -21.17
C LEU A 150 -20.62 27.82 -22.15
N ARG A 151 -20.12 27.53 -23.35
CA ARG A 151 -20.82 26.76 -24.39
C ARG A 151 -19.90 25.71 -24.97
N ALA A 152 -20.25 24.43 -24.82
CA ALA A 152 -19.39 23.31 -25.19
C ALA A 152 -19.55 22.84 -26.64
N GLY A 153 -20.69 23.12 -27.27
CA GLY A 153 -20.83 22.90 -28.71
C GLY A 153 -21.42 21.52 -29.01
N ALA A 154 -20.80 20.74 -29.88
CA ALA A 154 -21.31 19.43 -30.26
C ALA A 154 -20.33 18.31 -29.95
N ASP A 155 -20.88 17.09 -29.80
CA ASP A 155 -20.25 15.88 -29.26
C ASP A 155 -20.31 15.86 -27.72
N ASN A 156 -19.58 14.98 -27.04
CA ASN A 156 -19.84 14.70 -25.61
C ASN A 156 -18.81 15.40 -24.72
N ASP A 157 -19.26 16.40 -23.97
CA ASP A 157 -18.39 17.33 -23.27
C ASP A 157 -18.43 17.20 -21.75
N TRP A 158 -17.39 17.75 -21.11
CA TRP A 158 -17.30 17.93 -19.67
C TRP A 158 -17.15 19.41 -19.33
N VAL A 159 -18.11 19.99 -18.61
CA VAL A 159 -18.12 21.42 -18.27
C VAL A 159 -18.29 21.64 -16.77
N GLU A 160 -17.47 22.49 -16.18
CA GLU A 160 -17.56 22.89 -14.76
C GLU A 160 -17.47 24.42 -14.63
N GLY A 161 -18.54 25.08 -14.17
CA GLY A 161 -18.58 26.54 -13.95
C GLY A 161 -17.61 26.98 -12.85
N ASN A 162 -17.56 26.22 -11.75
CA ASN A 162 -16.79 26.50 -10.52
C ASN A 162 -17.39 27.65 -9.68
N ASP A 163 -16.66 28.71 -9.32
CA ASP A 163 -17.17 29.76 -8.42
C ASP A 163 -17.80 30.90 -9.24
N GLY A 164 -19.09 31.20 -9.09
CA GLY A 164 -19.74 32.27 -9.86
C GLY A 164 -21.25 32.10 -9.96
N ASP A 165 -21.97 33.13 -10.43
CA ASP A 165 -23.32 32.89 -10.97
C ASP A 165 -23.17 32.70 -12.50
N ASP A 166 -23.09 31.45 -12.95
CA ASP A 166 -22.66 31.08 -14.30
C ASP A 166 -23.83 30.85 -15.28
N PHE A 167 -23.55 30.95 -16.57
CA PHE A 167 -24.43 30.52 -17.64
C PHE A 167 -23.73 29.44 -18.46
N ILE A 168 -24.25 28.21 -18.41
CA ILE A 168 -23.60 27.03 -18.97
C ILE A 168 -24.58 26.30 -19.92
N GLY A 169 -24.11 25.95 -21.11
CA GLY A 169 -24.81 25.07 -22.06
C GLY A 169 -23.89 23.96 -22.55
N GLY A 170 -24.34 22.71 -22.40
CA GLY A 170 -23.74 21.52 -23.03
C GLY A 170 -23.86 21.58 -24.56
N GLU A 171 -25.05 21.99 -25.05
CA GLU A 171 -25.40 22.05 -26.47
C GLU A 171 -25.70 20.65 -27.07
N ASP A 172 -25.16 20.23 -28.21
CA ASP A 172 -25.56 18.97 -28.87
C ASP A 172 -24.65 17.78 -28.45
N GLY A 173 -25.03 16.96 -27.48
CA GLY A 173 -24.14 15.93 -26.94
C GLY A 173 -24.75 15.07 -25.85
N ASP A 174 -24.13 13.95 -25.48
CA ASP A 174 -24.39 13.37 -24.15
C ASP A 174 -23.36 13.97 -23.18
N ASP A 175 -23.70 15.09 -22.54
CA ASP A 175 -22.77 15.94 -21.81
C ASP A 175 -22.75 15.67 -20.30
N THR A 176 -21.68 16.11 -19.65
CA THR A 176 -21.57 16.16 -18.19
C THR A 176 -21.29 17.59 -17.74
N VAL A 177 -22.25 18.21 -17.06
CA VAL A 177 -22.25 19.63 -16.76
C VAL A 177 -22.45 19.88 -15.26
N PHE A 178 -21.56 20.66 -14.67
CA PHE A 178 -21.59 21.08 -13.28
C PHE A 178 -21.65 22.62 -13.19
N GLY A 179 -22.65 23.17 -12.51
CA GLY A 179 -22.77 24.60 -12.19
C GLY A 179 -21.63 25.05 -11.29
N GLY A 180 -21.70 24.69 -10.02
CA GLY A 180 -20.63 24.92 -9.06
C GLY A 180 -21.10 25.68 -7.82
N ASN A 181 -20.45 26.77 -7.47
CA ASN A 181 -20.80 27.61 -6.33
C ASN A 181 -21.39 28.94 -6.82
N GLY A 182 -22.68 29.16 -6.59
CA GLY A 182 -23.39 30.38 -6.93
C GLY A 182 -24.73 30.03 -7.57
N ASN A 183 -25.47 31.02 -8.06
CA ASN A 183 -26.81 30.78 -8.59
C ASN A 183 -26.74 30.64 -10.12
N ASP A 184 -26.61 29.40 -10.57
CA ASP A 184 -26.24 29.08 -11.94
C ASP A 184 -27.46 28.90 -12.84
N GLN A 185 -27.25 29.12 -14.15
CA GLN A 185 -28.16 28.73 -15.21
C GLN A 185 -27.48 27.66 -16.05
N VAL A 186 -27.88 26.41 -15.86
CA VAL A 186 -27.21 25.24 -16.44
C VAL A 186 -28.17 24.50 -17.38
N ARG A 187 -27.74 24.22 -18.61
CA ARG A 187 -28.51 23.50 -19.62
C ARG A 187 -27.71 22.35 -20.22
N GLY A 188 -28.31 21.16 -20.28
CA GLY A 188 -27.79 20.05 -21.11
C GLY A 188 -28.01 20.31 -22.59
N ASP A 189 -29.20 20.83 -22.93
CA ASP A 189 -29.70 21.10 -24.27
C ASP A 189 -30.00 19.81 -25.09
N GLY A 190 -29.02 19.10 -25.62
CA GLY A 190 -29.20 18.22 -26.77
C GLY A 190 -28.60 16.81 -26.69
N GLY A 191 -28.90 16.02 -25.68
CA GLY A 191 -28.70 14.56 -25.71
C GLY A 191 -29.08 13.94 -24.38
N ASN A 192 -28.41 12.88 -23.93
CA ASN A 192 -28.67 12.31 -22.60
C ASN A 192 -27.64 12.86 -21.62
N ASP A 193 -28.00 13.94 -20.95
CA ASP A 193 -27.06 14.75 -20.19
C ASP A 193 -27.02 14.37 -18.70
N LEU A 194 -25.88 14.58 -18.06
CA LEU A 194 -25.74 14.61 -16.61
C LEU A 194 -25.52 16.06 -16.18
N VAL A 195 -26.52 16.69 -15.58
CA VAL A 195 -26.47 18.10 -15.19
C VAL A 195 -26.65 18.25 -13.69
N THR A 196 -25.72 18.95 -13.03
CA THR A 196 -25.77 19.23 -11.58
C THR A 196 -25.58 20.72 -11.31
N GLY A 197 -26.50 21.35 -10.57
CA GLY A 197 -26.39 22.76 -10.13
C GLY A 197 -25.28 22.98 -9.09
N ASN A 198 -25.16 22.04 -8.14
CA ASN A 198 -24.24 22.03 -7.00
C ASN A 198 -24.66 22.91 -5.83
N THR A 199 -24.21 24.16 -5.67
CA THR A 199 -24.56 24.97 -4.50
C THR A 199 -25.00 26.37 -4.89
N GLY A 200 -26.14 26.82 -4.38
CA GLY A 200 -26.78 28.08 -4.72
C GLY A 200 -28.22 27.83 -5.17
N ASP A 201 -28.99 28.88 -5.43
CA ASP A 201 -30.36 28.73 -5.95
C ASP A 201 -30.33 28.63 -7.49
N ASP A 202 -30.24 27.42 -8.03
CA ASP A 202 -29.90 27.15 -9.43
C ASP A 202 -31.11 27.02 -10.37
N GLN A 203 -30.90 27.24 -11.66
CA GLN A 203 -31.82 26.92 -12.75
C GLN A 203 -31.20 25.86 -13.66
N VAL A 204 -31.70 24.63 -13.57
CA VAL A 204 -31.20 23.47 -14.31
C VAL A 204 -32.23 23.01 -15.34
N SER A 205 -31.81 22.80 -16.59
CA SER A 205 -32.64 22.26 -17.67
C SER A 205 -31.92 21.12 -18.40
N GLY A 206 -32.61 20.00 -18.62
CA GLY A 206 -32.09 18.84 -19.35
C GLY A 206 -32.09 19.09 -20.85
N GLY A 207 -33.27 19.22 -21.44
CA GLY A 207 -33.43 19.58 -22.84
C GLY A 207 -34.04 18.44 -23.65
N ILE A 208 -33.35 17.95 -24.68
CA ILE A 208 -33.82 16.84 -25.53
C ILE A 208 -32.99 15.60 -25.24
N GLY A 209 -33.60 14.61 -24.59
CA GLY A 209 -33.04 13.28 -24.38
C GLY A 209 -33.40 12.78 -22.99
N ASN A 210 -32.76 11.72 -22.50
CA ASN A 210 -33.08 11.18 -21.17
C ASN A 210 -32.02 11.65 -20.19
N ASP A 211 -32.35 12.68 -19.43
CA ASP A 211 -31.35 13.42 -18.67
C ASP A 211 -31.31 12.98 -17.20
N THR A 212 -30.17 13.22 -16.55
CA THR A 212 -30.00 13.08 -15.11
C THR A 212 -29.71 14.45 -14.52
N LEU A 213 -30.68 15.00 -13.80
CA LEU A 213 -30.68 16.37 -13.30
C LEU A 213 -30.64 16.37 -11.77
N VAL A 214 -29.68 17.10 -11.20
CA VAL A 214 -29.51 17.27 -9.75
C VAL A 214 -29.42 18.76 -9.44
N GLY A 215 -30.25 19.27 -8.53
CA GLY A 215 -30.21 20.66 -8.06
C GLY A 215 -28.98 20.89 -7.20
N GLY A 216 -28.98 20.29 -6.01
CA GLY A 216 -27.86 20.31 -5.09
C GLY A 216 -28.24 20.96 -3.77
N GLN A 217 -27.49 21.96 -3.31
CA GLN A 217 -27.82 22.74 -2.12
C GLN A 217 -28.41 24.09 -2.52
N GLY A 218 -29.65 24.39 -2.15
CA GLY A 218 -30.24 25.68 -2.48
C GLY A 218 -31.75 25.64 -2.52
N ASN A 219 -32.38 26.46 -3.34
CA ASN A 219 -33.78 26.31 -3.74
C ASN A 219 -33.80 26.37 -5.25
N ASP A 220 -33.75 25.21 -5.86
CA ASP A 220 -33.44 25.06 -7.27
C ASP A 220 -34.72 25.00 -8.11
N GLN A 221 -34.60 25.38 -9.36
CA GLN A 221 -35.61 25.14 -10.39
C GLN A 221 -35.05 24.16 -11.41
N ILE A 222 -35.65 22.96 -11.49
CA ILE A 222 -35.19 21.88 -12.37
C ILE A 222 -36.26 21.54 -13.40
N ILE A 223 -35.89 21.48 -14.68
CA ILE A 223 -36.77 21.23 -15.81
C ILE A 223 -36.20 20.08 -16.67
N GLY A 224 -36.88 18.94 -16.76
CA GLY A 224 -36.48 17.82 -17.62
C GLY A 224 -36.60 18.11 -19.12
N ASP A 225 -37.68 18.79 -19.51
CA ASP A 225 -38.05 19.07 -20.91
C ASP A 225 -38.50 17.80 -21.67
N ASN A 226 -37.81 17.33 -22.71
CA ASN A 226 -38.28 16.22 -23.54
C ASN A 226 -37.46 14.95 -23.32
N GLY A 227 -38.07 13.93 -22.74
CA GLY A 227 -37.54 12.57 -22.65
C GLY A 227 -37.92 11.91 -21.33
N ASN A 228 -37.16 10.91 -20.90
CA ASN A 228 -37.47 10.23 -19.64
C ASN A 228 -36.41 10.60 -18.62
N ASP A 229 -36.70 11.61 -17.81
CA ASP A 229 -35.67 12.27 -17.02
C ASP A 229 -35.60 11.75 -15.59
N TRP A 230 -34.41 11.81 -15.01
CA TRP A 230 -34.15 11.52 -13.62
C TRP A 230 -33.87 12.83 -12.88
N ILE A 231 -34.75 13.24 -11.97
CA ILE A 231 -34.73 14.58 -11.37
C ILE A 231 -34.61 14.48 -9.84
N SER A 232 -33.59 15.09 -9.27
CA SER A 232 -33.39 15.23 -7.81
C SER A 232 -33.18 16.70 -7.44
N GLY A 233 -33.96 17.23 -6.50
CA GLY A 233 -33.69 18.56 -5.92
C GLY A 233 -32.55 18.56 -4.91
N ASP A 234 -32.31 17.42 -4.26
CA ASP A 234 -31.40 17.25 -3.12
C ASP A 234 -31.78 18.10 -1.89
N ALA A 235 -30.97 19.09 -1.51
CA ALA A 235 -31.11 19.85 -0.27
C ALA A 235 -31.67 21.25 -0.54
N GLY A 236 -32.96 21.45 -0.25
CA GLY A 236 -33.62 22.68 -0.64
C GLY A 236 -35.12 22.64 -0.57
N SER A 237 -35.76 23.76 -0.92
CA SER A 237 -37.18 23.77 -1.33
C SER A 237 -37.25 23.95 -2.84
N ASP A 238 -37.19 22.84 -3.56
CA ASP A 238 -36.94 22.88 -5.00
C ASP A 238 -38.25 22.85 -5.81
N THR A 239 -38.20 23.34 -7.04
CA THR A 239 -39.28 23.28 -8.01
C THR A 239 -38.89 22.35 -9.14
N LEU A 240 -39.58 21.21 -9.24
CA LEU A 240 -39.26 20.14 -10.18
C LEU A 240 -40.34 20.05 -11.26
N ILE A 241 -39.93 20.08 -12.52
CA ILE A 241 -40.80 19.98 -13.71
C ILE A 241 -40.24 18.84 -14.57
N GLY A 242 -41.04 17.80 -14.82
CA GLY A 242 -40.63 16.65 -15.63
C GLY A 242 -40.64 16.95 -17.12
N GLY A 243 -41.75 17.48 -17.63
CA GLY A 243 -41.90 17.75 -19.06
C GLY A 243 -42.59 16.61 -19.82
N GLU A 244 -42.13 16.31 -21.03
CA GLU A 244 -42.66 15.25 -21.89
C GLU A 244 -41.90 13.93 -21.72
N GLY A 245 -42.56 12.91 -21.17
CA GLY A 245 -42.08 11.53 -21.20
C GLY A 245 -42.42 10.84 -19.90
N LYS A 246 -41.56 9.94 -19.42
CA LYS A 246 -41.77 9.19 -18.18
C LYS A 246 -40.66 9.49 -17.20
N ASP A 247 -40.95 10.41 -16.29
CA ASP A 247 -39.91 10.98 -15.46
C ASP A 247 -39.83 10.28 -14.11
N ILE A 248 -38.66 10.37 -13.47
CA ILE A 248 -38.40 9.84 -12.14
C ILE A 248 -38.01 11.00 -11.23
N PHE A 249 -38.85 11.28 -10.25
CA PHE A 249 -38.58 12.29 -9.22
C PHE A 249 -38.01 11.63 -7.96
N VAL A 250 -36.79 11.98 -7.59
CA VAL A 250 -36.09 11.46 -6.41
C VAL A 250 -36.44 12.27 -5.18
N LEU A 251 -36.87 11.58 -4.11
CA LEU A 251 -37.20 12.18 -2.83
C LEU A 251 -36.46 11.48 -1.68
N ASP A 252 -35.75 12.24 -0.84
CA ASP A 252 -34.94 11.73 0.28
C ASP A 252 -35.51 12.05 1.67
N SER A 253 -35.26 11.16 2.64
CA SER A 253 -35.56 11.37 4.07
C SER A 253 -34.68 12.38 4.79
N ASN A 254 -33.55 12.80 4.22
CA ASN A 254 -32.64 13.72 4.90
C ASN A 254 -33.03 15.19 4.72
N ASN A 255 -33.90 15.51 3.75
CA ASN A 255 -34.40 16.85 3.47
C ASN A 255 -35.89 17.03 3.90
N LEU A 256 -36.21 16.78 5.17
CA LEU A 256 -37.60 16.86 5.68
C LEU A 256 -37.98 18.23 6.28
N GLU A 257 -37.05 19.19 6.34
CA GLU A 257 -37.29 20.54 6.88
C GLU A 257 -37.70 21.57 5.81
N LEU A 258 -37.38 21.29 4.55
CA LEU A 258 -37.72 22.06 3.35
C LEU A 258 -38.46 21.12 2.38
N SER A 259 -39.34 21.64 1.52
CA SER A 259 -40.27 20.78 0.77
C SER A 259 -40.27 21.09 -0.71
N ASP A 260 -40.03 20.05 -1.51
CA ASP A 260 -40.03 20.16 -2.97
C ASP A 260 -41.45 20.27 -3.52
N ILE A 261 -41.57 20.96 -4.65
CA ILE A 261 -42.80 21.14 -5.40
C ILE A 261 -42.62 20.50 -6.78
N ILE A 262 -43.40 19.46 -7.07
CA ILE A 262 -43.46 18.84 -8.38
C ILE A 262 -44.66 19.40 -9.13
N VAL A 263 -44.42 20.05 -10.27
CA VAL A 263 -45.41 20.95 -10.91
C VAL A 263 -46.35 20.21 -11.87
N ASP A 264 -45.85 19.24 -12.62
CA ASP A 264 -46.54 18.63 -13.77
C ASP A 264 -46.63 17.10 -13.73
N TYR A 265 -46.37 16.49 -12.56
CA TYR A 265 -46.41 15.04 -12.32
C TYR A 265 -47.65 14.36 -12.95
N LYS A 266 -47.42 13.34 -13.78
CA LYS A 266 -48.42 12.51 -14.45
C LYS A 266 -48.47 11.11 -13.81
N PRO A 267 -49.47 10.80 -12.96
CA PRO A 267 -49.52 9.54 -12.21
C PRO A 267 -49.56 8.22 -13.02
N GLU A 268 -49.76 8.29 -14.34
CA GLU A 268 -49.79 7.12 -15.23
C GLU A 268 -48.48 6.94 -16.02
N GLU A 269 -47.58 7.94 -15.99
CA GLU A 269 -46.33 7.98 -16.76
C GLU A 269 -45.13 8.08 -15.81
N ASP A 270 -45.19 9.00 -14.84
CA ASP A 270 -44.06 9.36 -13.98
C ASP A 270 -44.00 8.53 -12.69
N THR A 271 -42.80 8.43 -12.14
CA THR A 271 -42.48 7.64 -10.96
C THR A 271 -41.82 8.50 -9.89
N ILE A 272 -42.12 8.21 -8.63
CA ILE A 272 -41.44 8.79 -7.48
C ILE A 272 -40.45 7.76 -6.93
N PHE A 273 -39.19 8.11 -6.91
CA PHE A 273 -38.12 7.30 -6.35
C PHE A 273 -37.85 7.71 -4.91
N LEU A 274 -38.04 6.80 -3.94
CA LEU A 274 -37.78 7.11 -2.53
C LEU A 274 -36.41 6.59 -2.12
N THR A 275 -35.61 7.46 -1.54
CA THR A 275 -34.31 7.14 -0.96
C THR A 275 -34.31 7.21 0.57
N GLY A 276 -33.23 6.70 1.18
CA GLY A 276 -33.05 6.70 2.63
C GLY A 276 -34.02 5.78 3.37
N ASP A 277 -34.50 6.22 4.52
CA ASP A 277 -35.39 5.43 5.40
C ASP A 277 -36.89 5.61 5.08
N LEU A 278 -37.22 6.23 3.94
CA LEU A 278 -38.61 6.39 3.50
C LEU A 278 -39.18 5.07 2.99
N ALA A 279 -40.16 4.53 3.72
CA ALA A 279 -41.04 3.47 3.22
C ALA A 279 -42.40 4.07 2.82
N PHE A 280 -43.02 3.55 1.77
CA PHE A 280 -44.34 4.02 1.33
C PHE A 280 -45.39 3.95 2.46
N GLU A 281 -45.31 2.91 3.28
CA GLU A 281 -46.19 2.68 4.43
C GLU A 281 -46.02 3.74 5.52
N ASN A 282 -44.92 4.48 5.49
CA ASN A 282 -44.62 5.58 6.40
C ASN A 282 -44.97 6.97 5.82
N LEU A 283 -45.63 7.02 4.67
CA LEU A 283 -46.10 8.25 4.04
C LEU A 283 -47.56 8.54 4.35
N SER A 284 -47.86 9.81 4.57
CA SER A 284 -49.21 10.38 4.65
C SER A 284 -49.44 11.22 3.40
N ILE A 285 -50.42 10.81 2.58
CA ILE A 285 -50.78 11.46 1.31
C ILE A 285 -52.14 12.16 1.50
N LYS A 286 -52.17 13.49 1.49
CA LYS A 286 -53.36 14.30 1.81
C LYS A 286 -53.50 15.51 0.88
N SER A 287 -54.69 16.08 0.81
CA SER A 287 -54.91 17.33 0.06
C SER A 287 -54.14 18.49 0.71
N ASP A 288 -53.54 19.35 -0.11
CA ASP A 288 -52.95 20.60 0.36
C ASP A 288 -54.05 21.57 0.85
N PRO A 289 -54.01 22.05 2.10
CA PRO A 289 -54.99 23.01 2.60
C PRO A 289 -54.96 24.37 1.90
N ARG A 290 -53.86 24.70 1.19
CA ARG A 290 -53.69 25.94 0.42
C ARG A 290 -54.31 25.82 -0.98
N ASN A 291 -54.35 24.62 -1.55
CA ASN A 291 -54.94 24.32 -2.85
C ASN A 291 -55.52 22.89 -2.87
N GLU A 292 -56.84 22.77 -2.82
CA GLU A 292 -57.53 21.48 -2.74
C GLU A 292 -57.29 20.53 -3.93
N ASN A 293 -56.75 21.04 -5.03
CA ASN A 293 -56.36 20.25 -6.20
C ASN A 293 -54.90 19.77 -6.14
N SER A 294 -54.15 20.05 -5.09
CA SER A 294 -52.76 19.60 -4.91
C SER A 294 -52.65 18.59 -3.77
N THR A 295 -51.58 17.79 -3.78
CA THR A 295 -51.33 16.72 -2.80
C THR A 295 -50.06 17.01 -2.02
N ILE A 296 -50.10 16.85 -0.69
CA ILE A 296 -48.94 16.84 0.20
C ILE A 296 -48.59 15.38 0.50
N ILE A 297 -47.34 15.01 0.25
CA ILE A 297 -46.71 13.79 0.72
C ILE A 297 -45.87 14.16 1.94
N SER A 298 -46.20 13.60 3.10
CA SER A 298 -45.45 13.83 4.34
C SER A 298 -45.00 12.52 4.96
N SER A 299 -43.88 12.51 5.67
CA SER A 299 -43.46 11.34 6.44
C SER A 299 -44.28 11.20 7.73
N ASN A 300 -44.19 10.04 8.39
CA ASN A 300 -44.82 9.79 9.69
C ASN A 300 -44.31 10.70 10.82
N SER A 301 -43.11 11.27 10.70
CA SER A 301 -42.59 12.25 11.65
C SER A 301 -43.20 13.65 11.47
N GLY A 302 -43.96 13.86 10.38
CA GLY A 302 -44.69 15.09 10.09
C GLY A 302 -43.96 16.06 9.16
N GLY A 303 -42.72 15.75 8.75
CA GLY A 303 -42.01 16.51 7.72
C GLY A 303 -42.68 16.34 6.35
N ILE A 304 -42.77 17.41 5.58
CA ILE A 304 -43.28 17.35 4.20
C ILE A 304 -42.13 16.86 3.33
N VAL A 305 -42.38 15.81 2.54
CA VAL A 305 -41.42 15.26 1.60
C VAL A 305 -41.55 15.98 0.26
N ALA A 306 -42.78 16.11 -0.26
CA ALA A 306 -43.05 16.79 -1.52
C ALA A 306 -44.50 17.27 -1.63
N ILE A 307 -44.73 18.24 -2.50
CA ILE A 307 -46.04 18.73 -2.90
C ILE A 307 -46.24 18.46 -4.39
N LEU A 308 -47.26 17.68 -4.75
CA LEU A 308 -47.65 17.45 -6.14
C LEU A 308 -48.72 18.47 -6.53
N GLN A 309 -48.36 19.44 -7.37
CA GLN A 309 -49.26 20.51 -7.78
C GLN A 309 -50.31 20.00 -8.78
N GLY A 310 -51.58 20.34 -8.56
CA GLY A 310 -52.66 19.98 -9.49
C GLY A 310 -53.08 18.51 -9.49
N ILE A 311 -52.43 17.67 -8.67
CA ILE A 311 -52.77 16.26 -8.49
C ILE A 311 -53.54 16.03 -7.19
N LYS A 312 -54.64 15.28 -7.26
CA LYS A 312 -55.45 14.91 -6.10
C LYS A 312 -54.91 13.65 -5.40
N PRO A 313 -55.08 13.53 -4.07
CA PRO A 313 -54.51 12.41 -3.31
C PRO A 313 -55.01 11.03 -3.75
N ASP A 314 -56.23 10.93 -4.28
CA ASP A 314 -56.83 9.67 -4.75
C ASP A 314 -56.20 9.14 -6.03
N LYS A 315 -55.33 9.93 -6.68
CA LYS A 315 -54.54 9.52 -7.85
C LYS A 315 -53.18 8.92 -7.51
N ILE A 316 -52.73 9.08 -6.27
CA ILE A 316 -51.43 8.60 -5.82
C ILE A 316 -51.61 7.32 -5.00
N ASN A 317 -50.89 6.28 -5.38
CA ASN A 317 -50.91 4.98 -4.70
C ASN A 317 -49.53 4.31 -4.76
N ARG A 318 -49.38 3.11 -4.20
CA ARG A 318 -48.09 2.41 -4.10
C ARG A 318 -47.38 2.19 -5.43
N SER A 319 -48.11 2.03 -6.53
CA SER A 319 -47.52 1.80 -7.86
C SER A 319 -46.80 3.03 -8.42
N ASN A 320 -47.04 4.22 -7.86
CA ASN A 320 -46.36 5.45 -8.25
C ASN A 320 -44.94 5.53 -7.68
N PHE A 321 -44.52 4.60 -6.82
CA PHE A 321 -43.25 4.66 -6.11
C PHE A 321 -42.35 3.48 -6.42
N ILE A 322 -41.04 3.71 -6.53
CA ILE A 322 -39.98 2.69 -6.53
C ILE A 322 -39.14 2.87 -5.26
N ILE A 323 -38.96 1.78 -4.52
CA ILE A 323 -38.18 1.72 -3.28
C ILE A 323 -37.24 0.51 -3.31
N PRO A 324 -36.05 0.62 -3.93
CA PRO A 324 -35.11 -0.50 -4.00
C PRO A 324 -34.54 -0.87 -2.64
N GLY A 325 -34.45 0.11 -1.74
CA GLY A 325 -33.93 -0.05 -0.39
C GLY A 325 -32.41 -0.07 -0.28
N SER A 326 -31.94 -0.34 0.93
CA SER A 326 -30.52 -0.30 1.28
C SER A 326 -29.95 -1.68 1.55
N VAL A 327 -28.69 -1.92 1.17
CA VAL A 327 -28.00 -3.19 1.41
C VAL A 327 -26.89 -2.99 2.42
N ALA A 328 -26.85 -3.83 3.45
CA ALA A 328 -25.89 -3.71 4.54
C ALA A 328 -25.42 -5.09 5.01
N PHE A 329 -24.32 -5.14 5.78
CA PHE A 329 -24.00 -6.33 6.56
C PHE A 329 -24.96 -6.45 7.75
N SER A 330 -25.27 -7.67 8.19
CA SER A 330 -26.12 -7.88 9.36
C SER A 330 -25.40 -7.60 10.70
N SER A 331 -24.08 -7.48 10.69
CA SER A 331 -23.23 -7.29 11.86
C SER A 331 -21.87 -6.71 11.43
N GLU A 332 -21.20 -6.03 12.35
CA GLU A 332 -19.82 -5.54 12.17
C GLU A 332 -18.76 -6.64 12.32
N GLN A 333 -19.13 -7.83 12.83
CA GLN A 333 -18.17 -8.91 13.09
C GLN A 333 -18.75 -10.29 12.75
N PHE A 334 -17.96 -11.08 12.02
CA PHE A 334 -18.24 -12.45 11.59
C PHE A 334 -17.06 -13.36 11.97
N ALA A 335 -17.29 -14.67 11.98
CA ALA A 335 -16.24 -15.61 12.37
C ALA A 335 -16.41 -16.98 11.69
N VAL A 336 -15.29 -17.58 11.30
CA VAL A 336 -15.22 -18.90 10.67
C VAL A 336 -13.94 -19.59 11.09
N ASN A 337 -13.99 -20.91 11.27
CA ASN A 337 -12.77 -21.70 11.41
C ASN A 337 -12.11 -21.88 10.04
N GLU A 338 -10.79 -22.04 10.01
CA GLU A 338 -10.02 -22.25 8.78
C GLU A 338 -10.53 -23.47 7.97
N ASN A 339 -10.98 -24.53 8.66
CA ASN A 339 -11.63 -25.69 8.04
C ASN A 339 -13.01 -25.41 7.41
N GLY A 340 -13.49 -24.17 7.43
CA GLY A 340 -14.76 -23.73 6.86
C GLY A 340 -15.97 -23.94 7.77
N THR A 341 -15.77 -24.37 9.02
CA THR A 341 -16.85 -24.46 10.02
C THR A 341 -17.28 -23.05 10.41
N ILE A 342 -18.53 -22.71 10.06
CA ILE A 342 -19.11 -21.41 10.35
C ILE A 342 -19.33 -21.26 11.86
N ILE A 343 -18.83 -20.15 12.43
CA ILE A 343 -19.13 -19.73 13.80
C ILE A 343 -20.21 -18.65 13.77
N ASN A 344 -19.96 -17.57 13.01
CA ASN A 344 -20.91 -16.50 12.73
C ASN A 344 -20.88 -16.19 11.21
N PRO A 345 -21.94 -16.53 10.44
CA PRO A 345 -21.92 -16.42 8.98
C PRO A 345 -21.93 -14.97 8.51
N ILE A 346 -21.09 -14.66 7.51
CA ILE A 346 -21.18 -13.38 6.81
C ILE A 346 -22.54 -13.30 6.13
N THR A 347 -23.32 -12.31 6.53
CA THR A 347 -24.70 -12.16 6.08
C THR A 347 -24.92 -10.74 5.58
N VAL A 348 -25.39 -10.63 4.34
CA VAL A 348 -25.81 -9.38 3.70
C VAL A 348 -27.33 -9.31 3.70
N VAL A 349 -27.88 -8.16 4.09
CA VAL A 349 -29.31 -7.92 4.23
C VAL A 349 -29.74 -6.76 3.33
N ARG A 350 -30.95 -6.86 2.78
CA ARG A 350 -31.66 -5.77 2.11
C ARG A 350 -32.67 -5.18 3.09
N ASN A 351 -32.41 -3.96 3.54
CA ASN A 351 -33.23 -3.19 4.46
C ASN A 351 -34.11 -2.20 3.68
N SER A 352 -35.26 -1.84 4.26
CA SER A 352 -36.08 -0.68 3.85
C SER A 352 -36.41 -0.61 2.35
N GLY A 353 -37.35 -1.42 1.84
CA GLY A 353 -37.71 -1.43 0.42
C GLY A 353 -37.31 -2.72 -0.29
N ASN A 354 -38.07 -3.10 -1.30
CA ASN A 354 -37.89 -4.39 -1.98
C ASN A 354 -38.29 -4.34 -3.46
N ASP A 355 -38.38 -3.15 -4.05
CA ASP A 355 -38.74 -3.01 -5.46
C ASP A 355 -37.54 -3.26 -6.35
N GLY A 356 -37.75 -3.99 -7.44
CA GLY A 356 -36.70 -4.30 -8.40
C GLY A 356 -35.70 -5.34 -7.92
N GLU A 357 -35.04 -5.96 -8.89
CA GLU A 357 -33.84 -6.76 -8.64
C GLU A 357 -32.68 -5.81 -8.33
N ILE A 358 -31.86 -6.13 -7.33
CA ILE A 358 -30.67 -5.34 -6.97
C ILE A 358 -29.49 -6.28 -6.72
N SER A 359 -28.30 -5.74 -6.77
CA SER A 359 -27.09 -6.45 -6.38
C SER A 359 -26.14 -5.52 -5.62
N VAL A 360 -25.25 -6.11 -4.83
CA VAL A 360 -24.12 -5.42 -4.20
C VAL A 360 -22.88 -6.29 -4.31
N THR A 361 -21.71 -5.67 -4.39
CA THR A 361 -20.43 -6.38 -4.39
C THR A 361 -19.86 -6.39 -2.98
N VAL A 362 -19.53 -7.58 -2.46
CA VAL A 362 -18.75 -7.73 -1.23
C VAL A 362 -17.28 -7.85 -1.61
N VAL A 363 -16.45 -6.95 -1.13
CA VAL A 363 -15.00 -6.94 -1.38
C VAL A 363 -14.26 -7.36 -0.10
N PRO A 364 -13.65 -8.55 -0.08
CA PRO A 364 -12.78 -8.97 1.02
C PRO A 364 -11.39 -8.34 0.89
N ILE A 365 -10.94 -7.69 1.96
CA ILE A 365 -9.67 -6.98 2.05
C ILE A 365 -8.86 -7.58 3.22
N PRO A 366 -7.66 -8.14 2.98
CA PRO A 366 -6.78 -8.60 4.04
C PRO A 366 -6.47 -7.50 5.07
N THR A 367 -6.47 -7.85 6.35
CA THR A 367 -6.03 -6.94 7.43
C THR A 367 -4.90 -7.56 8.24
N PRO A 368 -3.73 -6.89 8.38
CA PRO A 368 -3.32 -5.65 7.70
C PRO A 368 -3.33 -5.81 6.16
N LEU A 369 -3.34 -4.68 5.42
CA LEU A 369 -3.40 -4.61 3.94
C LEU A 369 -2.26 -5.34 3.21
N THR A 370 -1.38 -6.00 3.95
CA THR A 370 -0.31 -6.82 3.44
C THR A 370 -0.89 -8.12 2.90
N PRO A 371 -0.27 -8.74 1.88
CA PRO A 371 -0.81 -9.97 1.30
C PRO A 371 -0.84 -11.06 2.39
N THR A 372 -2.04 -11.43 2.85
CA THR A 372 -2.25 -12.72 3.50
C THR A 372 -2.05 -13.76 2.41
N GLY A 373 -0.80 -14.21 2.21
CA GLY A 373 -0.44 -14.98 1.02
C GLY A 373 -1.40 -16.14 0.76
N ASN A 374 -1.94 -16.27 -0.45
CA ASN A 374 -2.75 -17.39 -1.01
C ASN A 374 -3.80 -18.11 -0.13
N GLN A 375 -4.10 -17.69 1.10
CA GLN A 375 -4.94 -18.44 2.04
C GLN A 375 -6.42 -18.12 1.93
N VAL A 376 -6.75 -16.95 1.38
CA VAL A 376 -8.12 -16.47 1.25
C VAL A 376 -8.34 -16.01 -0.18
N ASP A 377 -9.44 -16.44 -0.78
CA ASP A 377 -9.90 -15.89 -2.05
C ASP A 377 -10.53 -14.51 -1.82
N THR A 378 -9.83 -13.46 -2.24
CA THR A 378 -10.26 -12.06 -2.15
C THR A 378 -11.04 -11.60 -3.37
N THR A 379 -11.45 -12.53 -4.26
CA THR A 379 -12.29 -12.20 -5.42
C THR A 379 -13.59 -11.55 -4.93
N PRO A 380 -13.96 -10.37 -5.45
CA PRO A 380 -15.22 -9.73 -5.10
C PRO A 380 -16.43 -10.64 -5.38
N ILE A 381 -17.38 -10.67 -4.45
CA ILE A 381 -18.56 -11.54 -4.51
C ILE A 381 -19.80 -10.69 -4.76
N ILE A 382 -20.48 -10.92 -5.89
CA ILE A 382 -21.76 -10.26 -6.18
C ILE A 382 -22.89 -10.99 -5.45
N VAL A 383 -23.65 -10.23 -4.66
CA VAL A 383 -24.83 -10.70 -3.92
C VAL A 383 -26.08 -10.14 -4.57
N ASN A 384 -26.95 -11.01 -5.07
CA ASN A 384 -28.17 -10.63 -5.78
C ASN A 384 -29.42 -10.80 -4.90
N PHE A 385 -30.32 -9.83 -4.96
CA PHE A 385 -31.67 -9.87 -4.40
C PHE A 385 -32.67 -9.70 -5.55
N ALA A 386 -33.55 -10.68 -5.75
CA ALA A 386 -34.62 -10.56 -6.72
C ALA A 386 -35.65 -9.50 -6.28
N ASN A 387 -36.51 -9.07 -7.20
CA ASN A 387 -37.65 -8.21 -6.86
C ASN A 387 -38.50 -8.84 -5.74
N GLY A 388 -38.75 -8.07 -4.68
CA GLY A 388 -39.46 -8.47 -3.47
C GLY A 388 -38.65 -9.27 -2.45
N ASP A 389 -37.40 -9.65 -2.75
CA ASP A 389 -36.60 -10.53 -1.89
C ASP A 389 -35.93 -9.75 -0.76
N THR A 390 -36.36 -10.03 0.47
CA THR A 390 -35.77 -9.50 1.72
C THR A 390 -35.05 -10.58 2.53
N THR A 391 -34.84 -11.76 1.94
CA THR A 391 -34.18 -12.88 2.61
C THR A 391 -32.69 -12.59 2.77
N PRO A 392 -32.12 -12.62 4.00
CA PRO A 392 -30.69 -12.44 4.21
C PRO A 392 -29.85 -13.43 3.38
N LYS A 393 -28.79 -12.93 2.75
CA LYS A 393 -27.89 -13.71 1.91
C LYS A 393 -26.63 -14.05 2.68
N ILE A 394 -26.40 -15.34 2.88
CA ILE A 394 -25.18 -15.84 3.50
C ILE A 394 -24.13 -16.02 2.41
N ILE A 395 -23.00 -15.35 2.54
CA ILE A 395 -21.86 -15.51 1.65
C ILE A 395 -20.84 -16.46 2.25
N LYS A 396 -20.03 -17.08 1.38
CA LYS A 396 -18.90 -17.91 1.78
C LYS A 396 -17.67 -17.40 1.08
N ILE A 397 -16.63 -17.13 1.85
CA ILE A 397 -15.30 -16.82 1.34
C ILE A 397 -14.51 -18.14 1.37
N PRO A 398 -14.00 -18.63 0.22
CA PRO A 398 -13.11 -19.78 0.20
C PRO A 398 -11.86 -19.53 1.05
N ILE A 399 -11.62 -20.42 2.00
CA ILE A 399 -10.44 -20.40 2.88
C ILE A 399 -9.66 -21.69 2.64
N VAL A 400 -8.35 -21.57 2.45
CA VAL A 400 -7.45 -22.71 2.27
C VAL A 400 -7.13 -23.27 3.64
N ASN A 401 -7.76 -24.39 3.99
CA ASN A 401 -7.45 -25.09 5.23
C ASN A 401 -6.06 -25.73 5.17
N ASN A 402 -5.21 -25.38 6.11
CA ASN A 402 -3.96 -26.06 6.36
C ASN A 402 -4.14 -27.13 7.47
N ASN A 403 -3.15 -27.99 7.73
CA ASN A 403 -3.24 -29.06 8.74
C ASN A 403 -2.22 -28.85 9.87
N PHE A 404 -1.76 -27.60 10.05
CA PHE A 404 -0.74 -27.24 11.01
C PHE A 404 -1.17 -25.98 11.80
N PRO A 405 -0.87 -25.93 13.10
CA PRO A 405 -1.20 -24.77 13.93
C PRO A 405 -0.55 -23.48 13.42
N ASN A 406 -1.36 -22.44 13.21
CA ASN A 406 -0.94 -21.09 12.82
C ASN A 406 -1.66 -20.01 13.67
N TYR A 407 -1.39 -18.73 13.37
CA TYR A 407 -2.08 -17.62 14.02
C TYR A 407 -3.35 -17.25 13.24
N SER A 408 -4.44 -17.01 13.97
CA SER A 408 -5.70 -16.49 13.41
C SER A 408 -5.48 -15.19 12.64
N SER A 409 -6.34 -14.95 11.65
CA SER A 409 -6.29 -13.76 10.81
C SER A 409 -7.66 -13.11 10.68
N ASN A 410 -7.71 -11.92 10.10
CA ASN A 410 -8.95 -11.23 9.82
C ASN A 410 -8.99 -10.66 8.40
N LEU A 411 -10.20 -10.47 7.90
CA LEU A 411 -10.49 -9.73 6.67
C LEU A 411 -11.42 -8.57 7.02
N LEU A 412 -11.13 -7.39 6.49
CA LEU A 412 -12.13 -6.35 6.34
C LEU A 412 -13.01 -6.68 5.14
N LEU A 413 -14.32 -6.62 5.30
CA LEU A 413 -15.30 -6.78 4.23
C LEU A 413 -15.92 -5.41 3.98
N THR A 414 -15.99 -4.98 2.72
CA THR A 414 -16.66 -3.75 2.30
C THR A 414 -17.81 -4.07 1.33
N LEU A 415 -18.87 -3.26 1.36
CA LEU A 415 -19.93 -3.29 0.36
C LEU A 415 -19.71 -2.17 -0.66
N GLU A 416 -19.77 -2.51 -1.94
CA GLU A 416 -19.50 -1.61 -3.06
C GLU A 416 -20.44 -1.86 -4.24
N ASN A 417 -20.53 -0.90 -5.17
CA ASN A 417 -21.23 -1.00 -6.44
C ASN A 417 -22.66 -1.55 -6.35
N PRO A 418 -23.56 -0.90 -5.57
CA PRO A 418 -24.95 -1.32 -5.56
C PRO A 418 -25.58 -1.04 -6.94
N THR A 419 -26.50 -1.90 -7.39
CA THR A 419 -27.18 -1.74 -8.69
C THR A 419 -28.64 -1.37 -8.55
N ASN A 420 -29.24 -0.87 -9.64
CA ASN A 420 -30.67 -0.54 -9.73
C ASN A 420 -31.12 0.37 -8.60
N PHE A 421 -30.30 1.40 -8.33
CA PHE A 421 -30.55 2.46 -7.37
C PHE A 421 -30.66 2.01 -5.90
N ALA A 422 -30.24 0.79 -5.58
CA ALA A 422 -30.09 0.40 -4.18
C ALA A 422 -29.01 1.25 -3.50
N GLN A 423 -29.22 1.57 -2.23
CA GLN A 423 -28.25 2.31 -1.42
C GLN A 423 -27.37 1.36 -0.60
N ILE A 424 -26.18 1.80 -0.19
CA ILE A 424 -25.38 1.09 0.81
C ILE A 424 -25.81 1.57 2.21
N GLY A 425 -26.32 0.65 3.01
CA GLY A 425 -26.74 0.92 4.39
C GLY A 425 -25.62 0.71 5.41
N THR A 426 -25.95 0.91 6.69
CA THR A 426 -25.02 0.67 7.81
C THR A 426 -25.36 -0.63 8.55
N PRO A 427 -24.36 -1.45 8.95
CA PRO A 427 -22.93 -1.31 8.65
C PRO A 427 -22.58 -1.66 7.19
N ASN A 428 -21.79 -0.80 6.55
CA ASN A 428 -21.25 -1.00 5.19
C ASN A 428 -19.90 -1.73 5.18
N GLN A 429 -19.31 -1.92 6.38
CA GLN A 429 -18.07 -2.64 6.61
C GLN A 429 -18.23 -3.63 7.76
N ALA A 430 -17.51 -4.75 7.70
CA ALA A 430 -17.47 -5.74 8.76
C ALA A 430 -16.13 -6.48 8.81
N ILE A 431 -15.77 -7.06 9.94
CA ILE A 431 -14.57 -7.90 10.09
C ILE A 431 -14.97 -9.38 10.05
N LEU A 432 -14.29 -10.19 9.25
CA LEU A 432 -14.34 -11.64 9.33
C LEU A 432 -13.11 -12.15 10.08
N ASP A 433 -13.29 -12.75 11.25
CA ASP A 433 -12.25 -13.49 11.95
C ASP A 433 -12.12 -14.91 11.38
N ILE A 434 -10.93 -15.26 10.89
CA ILE A 434 -10.56 -16.60 10.44
C ILE A 434 -9.72 -17.25 11.54
N ILE A 435 -10.31 -18.22 12.22
CA ILE A 435 -9.76 -18.85 13.42
C ILE A 435 -9.07 -20.16 13.03
N ASP A 436 -7.81 -20.32 13.38
CA ASP A 436 -7.06 -21.58 13.25
C ASP A 436 -7.73 -22.66 14.11
N ASP A 437 -8.03 -23.83 13.52
CA ASP A 437 -8.67 -24.94 14.23
C ASP A 437 -7.71 -26.03 14.69
N GLU A 438 -6.43 -25.91 14.34
CA GLU A 438 -5.36 -26.75 14.82
C GLU A 438 -4.85 -26.34 16.21
N ILE A 439 -4.37 -27.31 16.98
CA ILE A 439 -3.86 -27.07 18.33
C ILE A 439 -2.32 -27.10 18.30
N PRO A 440 -1.63 -26.01 18.66
CA PRO A 440 -0.16 -26.00 18.74
C PRO A 440 0.35 -26.97 19.82
N PRO A 441 1.54 -27.57 19.63
CA PRO A 441 2.18 -28.37 20.67
C PRO A 441 2.32 -27.58 21.96
N SER A 442 1.94 -28.20 23.07
CA SER A 442 2.13 -27.60 24.37
C SER A 442 3.63 -27.51 24.69
N ALA A 443 4.08 -26.32 25.09
CA ALA A 443 5.42 -26.16 25.65
C ALA A 443 5.58 -27.02 26.91
N LEU A 444 6.71 -27.72 27.05
CA LEU A 444 7.05 -28.42 28.30
C LEU A 444 7.28 -27.43 29.45
N GLY A 445 7.76 -26.23 29.11
CA GLY A 445 8.06 -25.17 30.05
C GLY A 445 9.01 -24.13 29.46
N LYS A 446 9.31 -23.12 30.27
CA LYS A 446 10.35 -22.12 30.02
C LYS A 446 11.54 -22.43 30.92
N LEU A 447 12.76 -22.37 30.39
CA LEU A 447 13.95 -22.47 31.23
C LEU A 447 13.99 -21.30 32.21
N VAL A 448 14.50 -21.53 33.43
CA VAL A 448 14.62 -20.46 34.43
C VAL A 448 15.57 -19.39 33.90
N ASN A 449 15.06 -18.17 33.69
CA ASN A 449 15.90 -17.03 33.36
C ASN A 449 16.56 -16.49 34.64
N PRO A 450 17.89 -16.61 34.80
CA PRO A 450 18.59 -16.21 36.02
C PRO A 450 18.96 -14.71 36.02
N ILE A 451 18.62 -13.98 34.96
CA ILE A 451 19.03 -12.59 34.75
C ILE A 451 17.93 -11.66 35.28
N PRO A 452 18.22 -10.76 36.23
CA PRO A 452 17.27 -9.75 36.68
C PRO A 452 17.31 -8.45 35.84
N GLU A 453 18.23 -8.37 34.87
CA GLU A 453 18.52 -7.17 34.10
C GLU A 453 17.52 -6.98 32.95
N THR A 454 17.10 -5.72 32.75
CA THR A 454 16.22 -5.35 31.65
C THR A 454 16.96 -5.32 30.33
N ASN A 455 16.31 -5.77 29.24
CA ASN A 455 16.86 -5.87 27.89
C ASN A 455 18.12 -6.76 27.79
N ALA A 456 18.18 -7.83 28.58
CA ALA A 456 19.29 -8.79 28.56
C ALA A 456 19.35 -9.63 27.26
N GLN A 457 18.20 -9.78 26.59
CA GLN A 457 18.04 -10.59 25.38
C GLN A 457 18.43 -12.06 25.59
N PHE A 458 18.03 -12.64 26.73
CA PHE A 458 18.30 -14.05 27.04
C PHE A 458 17.67 -14.98 26.00
N GLY A 459 18.46 -15.91 25.47
CA GLY A 459 18.03 -16.79 24.37
C GLY A 459 18.33 -16.23 22.97
N SER A 460 19.16 -15.20 22.85
CA SER A 460 19.57 -14.67 21.53
C SER A 460 20.40 -15.66 20.71
N ASN A 461 21.10 -16.59 21.35
CA ASN A 461 21.96 -17.58 20.72
C ASN A 461 22.03 -18.85 21.57
N LEU A 462 22.00 -20.01 20.92
CA LEU A 462 21.95 -21.33 21.56
C LEU A 462 22.99 -22.26 20.94
N SER A 463 23.71 -23.03 21.76
CA SER A 463 24.60 -24.09 21.28
C SER A 463 24.53 -25.32 22.17
N ARG A 464 24.33 -26.49 21.56
CA ARG A 464 24.26 -27.77 22.28
C ARG A 464 25.64 -28.18 22.78
N LEU A 465 25.75 -28.56 24.05
CA LEU A 465 26.91 -29.24 24.61
C LEU A 465 26.54 -30.67 25.02
N GLY A 466 27.09 -31.65 24.30
CA GLY A 466 26.78 -33.07 24.55
C GLY A 466 25.29 -33.37 24.40
N ASN A 467 24.76 -34.25 25.25
CA ASN A 467 23.36 -34.72 25.16
C ASN A 467 22.41 -34.08 26.18
N ASN A 468 22.92 -33.32 27.14
CA ASN A 468 22.13 -32.84 28.27
C ASN A 468 22.31 -31.35 28.56
N PHE A 469 23.24 -30.67 27.89
CA PHE A 469 23.56 -29.29 28.19
C PHE A 469 23.32 -28.36 27.01
N LEU A 470 22.94 -27.14 27.33
CA LEU A 470 22.71 -26.06 26.37
C LEU A 470 23.45 -24.82 26.85
N ALA A 471 24.29 -24.27 25.99
CA ALA A 471 24.81 -22.94 26.16
C ALA A 471 23.76 -21.92 25.71
N ILE A 472 23.46 -20.93 26.56
CA ILE A 472 22.49 -19.87 26.28
C ILE A 472 23.17 -18.54 26.47
N ALA A 473 23.09 -17.68 25.47
CA ALA A 473 23.67 -16.36 25.50
C ALA A 473 22.62 -15.25 25.68
N ALA A 474 23.05 -14.16 26.31
CA ALA A 474 22.29 -12.96 26.58
C ALA A 474 23.22 -11.75 26.37
N PRO A 475 23.35 -11.23 25.14
CA PRO A 475 24.32 -10.19 24.81
C PRO A 475 24.01 -8.82 25.44
N GLY A 476 22.77 -8.56 25.86
CA GLY A 476 22.33 -7.34 26.55
C GLY A 476 22.34 -6.07 25.68
N GLN A 477 21.40 -5.15 25.91
CA GLN A 477 21.34 -3.82 25.26
C GLN A 477 21.74 -2.67 26.19
N THR A 478 21.49 -2.79 27.51
CA THR A 478 21.52 -1.66 28.46
C THR A 478 22.78 -1.62 29.33
N ASN A 479 23.38 -2.77 29.64
CA ASN A 479 24.72 -2.84 30.28
C ASN A 479 25.84 -3.15 29.28
N ASN A 480 25.48 -3.62 28.07
CA ASN A 480 26.30 -4.01 26.93
C ASN A 480 27.54 -4.87 27.22
N GLN A 481 27.71 -5.41 28.43
CA GLN A 481 28.79 -6.36 28.73
C GLN A 481 28.44 -7.73 28.18
N GLY A 482 27.18 -8.16 28.32
CA GLY A 482 26.69 -9.46 27.90
C GLY A 482 27.12 -10.61 28.82
N ILE A 483 26.40 -11.73 28.74
CA ILE A 483 26.58 -12.89 29.61
C ILE A 483 26.18 -14.18 28.88
N ALA A 484 26.76 -15.31 29.28
CA ALA A 484 26.33 -16.63 28.82
C ALA A 484 26.23 -17.61 29.97
N TYR A 485 25.41 -18.63 29.80
CA TYR A 485 25.16 -19.67 30.79
C TYR A 485 25.27 -21.05 30.17
N LEU A 486 25.70 -22.02 30.98
CA LEU A 486 25.50 -23.43 30.66
C LEU A 486 24.30 -23.94 31.45
N PHE A 487 23.34 -24.52 30.78
CA PHE A 487 22.14 -25.10 31.38
C PHE A 487 22.18 -26.61 31.33
N ASN A 488 21.71 -27.25 32.40
CA ASN A 488 21.36 -28.66 32.38
C ASN A 488 19.88 -28.79 32.02
N LEU A 489 19.57 -29.45 30.90
CA LEU A 489 18.20 -29.56 30.39
C LEU A 489 17.33 -30.53 31.19
N THR A 490 17.92 -31.42 31.98
CA THR A 490 17.19 -32.29 32.90
C THR A 490 16.71 -31.53 34.12
N THR A 491 17.54 -30.65 34.69
CA THR A 491 17.15 -29.85 35.87
C THR A 491 16.52 -28.51 35.52
N GLN A 492 16.68 -28.06 34.27
CA GLN A 492 16.27 -26.74 33.76
C GLN A 492 16.91 -25.57 34.53
N GLN A 493 18.06 -25.79 35.16
CA GLN A 493 18.81 -24.79 35.93
C GLN A 493 20.16 -24.47 35.28
N PRO A 494 20.68 -23.24 35.44
CA PRO A 494 22.04 -22.91 35.06
C PRO A 494 23.03 -23.67 35.96
N THR A 495 24.01 -24.33 35.36
CA THR A 495 25.12 -24.98 36.06
C THR A 495 26.37 -24.12 36.13
N LEU A 496 26.60 -23.27 35.12
CA LEU A 496 27.70 -22.33 35.06
C LEU A 496 27.27 -20.99 34.48
N THR A 497 28.00 -19.95 34.85
CA THR A 497 27.85 -18.58 34.35
C THR A 497 29.19 -18.10 33.81
N PHE A 498 29.19 -17.57 32.60
CA PHE A 498 30.37 -17.03 31.92
C PHE A 498 30.20 -15.53 31.74
N ARG A 499 31.18 -14.76 32.20
CA ARG A 499 31.21 -13.30 32.08
C ARG A 499 32.43 -12.89 31.27
N ASN A 500 32.33 -11.76 30.58
CA ASN A 500 33.47 -11.18 29.86
C ASN A 500 34.67 -11.01 30.82
N PRO A 501 35.83 -11.66 30.57
CA PRO A 501 37.04 -11.51 31.39
C PRO A 501 37.71 -10.13 31.27
N SER A 502 37.31 -9.31 30.30
CA SER A 502 37.90 -7.99 30.02
C SER A 502 37.03 -6.85 30.60
N PRO A 503 37.40 -6.26 31.75
CA PRO A 503 36.61 -5.21 32.39
C PRO A 503 36.69 -3.83 31.71
N SER A 504 37.62 -3.63 30.76
CA SER A 504 37.84 -2.37 30.04
C SER A 504 37.19 -2.32 28.65
N ALA A 505 36.48 -3.38 28.25
CA ALA A 505 36.00 -3.59 26.88
C ALA A 505 34.84 -2.69 26.43
N GLY A 506 34.32 -1.77 27.28
CA GLY A 506 33.15 -0.97 26.95
C GLY A 506 31.94 -1.87 26.64
N THR A 507 31.15 -1.50 25.64
CA THR A 507 29.96 -2.25 25.20
C THR A 507 30.35 -3.53 24.44
N ALA A 508 30.80 -4.59 25.13
CA ALA A 508 31.40 -5.78 24.51
C ALA A 508 30.44 -6.71 23.72
N LYS A 509 29.13 -6.70 23.99
CA LYS A 509 28.16 -7.69 23.45
C LYS A 509 28.64 -9.13 23.61
N PHE A 510 29.17 -9.49 24.78
CA PHE A 510 29.61 -10.86 25.07
C PHE A 510 28.42 -11.82 25.02
N GLY A 511 28.53 -12.90 24.25
CA GLY A 511 27.40 -13.77 23.96
C GLY A 511 26.65 -13.39 22.67
N GLN A 512 27.23 -12.52 21.84
CA GLN A 512 26.74 -12.29 20.47
C GLN A 512 26.63 -13.61 19.70
N SER A 513 27.60 -14.50 19.91
CA SER A 513 27.60 -15.84 19.34
C SER A 513 28.20 -16.83 20.35
N VAL A 514 27.79 -18.09 20.24
CA VAL A 514 28.24 -19.15 21.14
C VAL A 514 28.41 -20.46 20.38
N ALA A 515 29.51 -21.17 20.64
CA ALA A 515 29.76 -22.50 20.09
C ALA A 515 30.46 -23.38 21.12
N THR A 516 30.38 -24.69 20.94
CA THR A 516 30.98 -25.69 21.84
C THR A 516 31.99 -26.54 21.08
N THR A 517 33.14 -26.83 21.68
CA THR A 517 34.19 -27.66 21.06
C THR A 517 33.97 -29.15 21.32
N LEU A 518 34.69 -30.02 20.61
CA LEU A 518 34.67 -31.47 20.87
C LEU A 518 35.23 -31.86 22.26
N GLY A 519 36.02 -30.99 22.89
CA GLY A 519 36.58 -31.19 24.24
C GLY A 519 35.68 -30.67 25.36
N ASP A 520 34.40 -30.53 25.08
CA ASP A 520 33.37 -29.95 25.95
C ASP A 520 33.63 -28.49 26.38
N ASN A 521 34.56 -27.74 25.77
CA ASN A 521 34.74 -26.32 26.10
C ASN A 521 33.69 -25.46 25.39
N ILE A 522 33.45 -24.26 25.92
CA ILE A 522 32.56 -23.26 25.32
C ILE A 522 33.37 -22.08 24.80
N ILE A 523 33.02 -21.60 23.61
CA ILE A 523 33.60 -20.45 22.94
C ILE A 523 32.51 -19.39 22.80
N ILE A 524 32.81 -18.17 23.23
CA ILE A 524 31.86 -17.06 23.28
C ILE A 524 32.44 -15.87 22.55
N GLY A 525 31.69 -15.36 21.57
CA GLY A 525 32.03 -14.15 20.83
C GLY A 525 31.57 -12.89 21.56
N ALA A 526 32.41 -11.86 21.55
CA ALA A 526 32.15 -10.52 22.05
C ALA A 526 32.47 -9.52 20.93
N SER A 527 31.55 -9.40 19.97
CA SER A 527 31.79 -8.70 18.71
C SER A 527 32.08 -7.21 18.86
N GLN A 528 31.61 -6.58 19.94
CA GLN A 528 31.81 -5.16 20.20
C GLN A 528 32.86 -4.90 21.28
N ASP A 529 33.64 -5.92 21.66
CA ASP A 529 34.75 -5.75 22.58
C ASP A 529 35.74 -4.69 22.04
N SER A 530 35.91 -3.63 22.83
CA SER A 530 36.68 -2.45 22.43
C SER A 530 38.07 -2.38 23.08
N SER A 531 38.56 -3.49 23.65
CA SER A 531 39.83 -3.53 24.37
C SER A 531 41.06 -3.21 23.50
N LEU A 532 41.03 -3.53 22.21
CA LEU A 532 42.12 -3.21 21.27
C LEU A 532 41.83 -2.01 20.37
N ALA A 533 40.60 -1.95 19.82
CA ALA A 533 40.06 -0.80 19.11
C ALA A 533 38.53 -0.79 19.21
N PRO A 534 37.86 0.38 19.09
CA PRO A 534 36.40 0.48 19.14
C PRO A 534 35.68 -0.59 18.29
N ASN A 535 34.90 -1.47 18.93
CA ASN A 535 34.16 -2.56 18.29
C ASN A 535 35.02 -3.46 17.38
N SER A 536 36.29 -3.65 17.72
CA SER A 536 37.20 -4.55 16.99
C SER A 536 36.90 -6.02 17.23
N GLY A 537 36.34 -6.34 18.41
CA GLY A 537 35.82 -7.65 18.78
C GLY A 537 36.85 -8.63 19.34
N ALA A 538 36.36 -9.59 20.14
CA ALA A 538 37.15 -10.63 20.78
C ALA A 538 36.37 -11.95 20.91
N VAL A 539 37.09 -13.05 21.16
CA VAL A 539 36.54 -14.37 21.43
C VAL A 539 37.17 -14.94 22.70
N TYR A 540 36.34 -15.54 23.56
CA TYR A 540 36.77 -16.09 24.84
C TYR A 540 36.40 -17.57 24.96
N GLY A 541 37.35 -18.39 25.40
CA GLY A 541 37.16 -19.81 25.66
C GLY A 541 37.09 -20.11 27.15
N PHE A 542 36.09 -20.89 27.57
CA PHE A 542 35.90 -21.33 28.95
C PHE A 542 35.83 -22.85 29.06
N ASN A 543 36.39 -23.36 30.15
CA ASN A 543 36.30 -24.76 30.51
C ASN A 543 34.95 -25.03 31.21
N THR A 544 34.15 -25.94 30.68
CA THR A 544 32.78 -26.22 31.19
C THR A 544 32.76 -27.11 32.43
N ALA A 545 33.89 -27.65 32.87
CA ALA A 545 33.99 -28.35 34.15
C ALA A 545 34.26 -27.38 35.32
N THR A 546 34.97 -26.27 35.07
CA THR A 546 35.43 -25.33 36.11
C THR A 546 34.82 -23.94 36.01
N GLY A 547 34.29 -23.55 34.84
CA GLY A 547 33.85 -22.18 34.55
C GLY A 547 34.99 -21.19 34.29
N ALA A 548 36.25 -21.62 34.38
CA ALA A 548 37.39 -20.73 34.24
C ALA A 548 37.69 -20.38 32.77
N PRO A 549 38.02 -19.12 32.45
CA PRO A 549 38.54 -18.76 31.13
C PRO A 549 39.92 -19.40 30.93
N TYR A 550 40.15 -20.01 29.78
CA TYR A 550 41.44 -20.58 29.40
C TYR A 550 42.04 -19.95 28.15
N LEU A 551 41.23 -19.20 27.39
CA LEU A 551 41.61 -18.66 26.10
C LEU A 551 40.99 -17.29 25.87
N THR A 552 41.80 -16.35 25.40
CA THR A 552 41.36 -15.05 24.87
C THR A 552 42.00 -14.86 23.51
N ILE A 553 41.17 -14.69 22.49
CA ILE A 553 41.59 -14.43 21.12
C ILE A 553 41.10 -13.04 20.74
N ASN A 554 42.04 -12.18 20.39
CA ASN A 554 41.72 -10.88 19.81
C ASN A 554 41.73 -10.97 18.29
N ASN A 555 41.04 -10.03 17.63
CA ASN A 555 41.11 -9.86 16.19
C ASN A 555 42.58 -9.82 15.71
N PRO A 556 43.00 -10.70 14.78
CA PRO A 556 44.38 -10.72 14.25
C PRO A 556 44.81 -9.41 13.58
N THR A 557 43.86 -8.65 13.03
CA THR A 557 44.09 -7.35 12.38
C THR A 557 43.12 -6.31 12.94
N PRO A 558 43.28 -5.89 14.20
CA PRO A 558 42.26 -5.13 14.91
C PRO A 558 42.09 -3.73 14.30
N ASN A 559 40.91 -3.46 13.74
CA ASN A 559 40.47 -2.14 13.32
C ASN A 559 39.11 -1.80 13.93
N ILE A 560 38.72 -0.52 13.84
CA ILE A 560 37.43 -0.07 14.33
C ILE A 560 36.29 -0.76 13.57
N PHE A 561 35.26 -1.21 14.29
CA PHE A 561 34.06 -1.84 13.73
C PHE A 561 34.31 -3.12 12.91
N ASP A 562 35.40 -3.84 13.15
CA ASP A 562 35.63 -5.13 12.49
C ASP A 562 34.64 -6.22 12.94
N LEU A 563 34.10 -6.10 14.16
CA LEU A 563 33.12 -7.02 14.74
C LEU A 563 33.62 -8.48 14.86
N PHE A 564 34.90 -8.69 15.19
CA PHE A 564 35.45 -10.04 15.36
C PHE A 564 34.74 -10.81 16.49
N GLY A 565 34.28 -12.03 16.20
CA GLY A 565 33.44 -12.79 17.14
C GLY A 565 31.94 -12.54 16.95
N TYR A 566 31.53 -11.86 15.87
CA TYR A 566 30.13 -11.74 15.49
C TYR A 566 29.47 -13.10 15.29
N SER A 567 30.18 -14.02 14.63
CA SER A 567 29.79 -15.43 14.50
C SER A 567 30.94 -16.34 14.90
N VAL A 568 30.62 -17.45 15.57
CA VAL A 568 31.60 -18.47 15.95
C VAL A 568 31.05 -19.87 15.66
N ALA A 569 31.94 -20.76 15.20
CA ALA A 569 31.67 -22.19 15.06
C ALA A 569 32.93 -22.99 15.38
N THR A 570 32.80 -24.30 15.55
CA THR A 570 33.94 -25.17 15.88
C THR A 570 34.16 -26.23 14.80
N LEU A 571 35.42 -26.40 14.41
CA LEU A 571 35.88 -27.44 13.49
C LEU A 571 36.80 -28.37 14.28
N GLY A 572 36.20 -29.38 14.91
CA GLY A 572 36.90 -30.20 15.88
C GLY A 572 37.29 -29.40 17.13
N ASN A 573 38.60 -29.23 17.36
CA ASN A 573 39.12 -28.35 18.41
C ASN A 573 39.49 -26.96 17.91
N ASN A 574 39.41 -26.69 16.60
CA ASN A 574 39.67 -25.38 16.03
C ASN A 574 38.41 -24.51 16.08
N ILE A 575 38.61 -23.19 16.05
CA ILE A 575 37.56 -22.19 16.14
C ILE A 575 37.51 -21.43 14.83
N ILE A 576 36.31 -21.37 14.24
CA ILE A 576 36.00 -20.51 13.11
C ILE A 576 35.42 -19.22 13.69
N VAL A 577 35.96 -18.08 13.31
CA VAL A 577 35.51 -16.76 13.79
C VAL A 577 35.25 -15.83 12.61
N GLY A 578 34.04 -15.29 12.53
CA GLY A 578 33.67 -14.25 11.57
C GLY A 578 33.89 -12.83 12.11
N ALA A 579 34.29 -11.93 11.22
CA ALA A 579 34.43 -10.49 11.45
C ALA A 579 33.82 -9.72 10.27
N PRO A 580 32.48 -9.65 10.19
CA PRO A 580 31.77 -9.13 9.02
C PRO A 580 31.97 -7.63 8.79
N GLY A 581 32.29 -6.86 9.81
CA GLY A 581 32.55 -5.42 9.68
C GLY A 581 33.96 -5.10 9.16
N ASN A 582 34.83 -6.10 9.02
CA ASN A 582 36.20 -5.87 8.60
C ASN A 582 36.26 -5.20 7.23
N SER A 583 37.07 -4.14 7.16
CA SER A 583 37.12 -3.23 6.02
C SER A 583 38.42 -3.33 5.21
N THR A 584 39.20 -4.40 5.39
CA THR A 584 40.54 -4.54 4.79
C THR A 584 40.49 -4.64 3.26
N LEU A 585 39.51 -5.36 2.71
CA LEU A 585 39.38 -5.59 1.27
C LEU A 585 38.32 -4.69 0.61
N ALA A 586 37.27 -4.34 1.34
CA ALA A 586 36.23 -3.37 0.97
C ALA A 586 35.54 -2.91 2.27
N PRO A 587 34.94 -1.71 2.34
CA PRO A 587 34.27 -1.26 3.56
C PRO A 587 33.16 -2.24 3.97
N ALA A 588 33.21 -2.78 5.19
CA ALA A 588 32.35 -3.87 5.66
C ALA A 588 32.25 -5.07 4.68
N GLY A 589 33.34 -5.34 3.95
CA GLY A 589 33.43 -6.49 3.03
C GLY A 589 33.55 -7.82 3.77
N GLY A 590 34.04 -7.78 5.02
CA GLY A 590 34.09 -8.90 5.94
C GLY A 590 35.27 -9.86 5.73
N ILE A 591 35.58 -10.64 6.76
CA ILE A 591 36.65 -11.64 6.78
C ILE A 591 36.32 -12.75 7.78
N ALA A 592 36.91 -13.94 7.60
CA ALA A 592 36.79 -15.03 8.57
C ALA A 592 38.15 -15.69 8.83
N TYR A 593 38.29 -16.30 10.00
CA TYR A 593 39.52 -16.90 10.48
C TYR A 593 39.29 -18.31 11.01
N LEU A 594 40.27 -19.19 10.81
CA LEU A 594 40.41 -20.45 11.54
C LEU A 594 41.55 -20.30 12.54
N LEU A 595 41.28 -20.55 13.82
CA LEU A 595 42.26 -20.48 14.89
C LEU A 595 42.32 -21.81 15.65
N ASP A 596 43.50 -22.14 16.18
CA ASP A 596 43.66 -23.26 17.09
C ASP A 596 42.92 -22.97 18.40
N GLY A 597 41.98 -23.83 18.80
CA GLY A 597 41.13 -23.57 19.96
C GLY A 597 41.76 -23.85 21.31
N ASN A 598 43.05 -24.24 21.37
CA ASN A 598 43.79 -24.36 22.63
C ASN A 598 44.72 -23.17 22.86
N THR A 599 45.35 -22.69 21.79
CA THR A 599 46.42 -21.68 21.81
C THR A 599 45.98 -20.32 21.28
N GLY A 600 44.91 -20.28 20.48
CA GLY A 600 44.48 -19.08 19.76
C GLY A 600 45.33 -18.74 18.55
N GLN A 601 46.27 -19.62 18.15
CA GLN A 601 47.12 -19.38 16.99
C GLN A 601 46.29 -19.33 15.71
N LEU A 602 46.51 -18.30 14.88
CA LEU A 602 45.92 -18.23 13.54
C LEU A 602 46.43 -19.38 12.68
N LEU A 603 45.51 -20.19 12.17
CA LEU A 603 45.78 -21.32 11.28
C LEU A 603 45.51 -20.97 9.82
N GLN A 604 44.39 -20.28 9.56
CA GLN A 604 43.98 -19.90 8.21
C GLN A 604 43.18 -18.61 8.22
N THR A 605 43.32 -17.80 7.17
CA THR A 605 42.46 -16.65 6.88
C THR A 605 41.65 -16.94 5.62
N PHE A 606 40.34 -16.72 5.68
CA PHE A 606 39.44 -16.86 4.53
C PHE A 606 39.02 -15.47 4.06
N LEU A 607 39.31 -15.18 2.80
CA LEU A 607 38.99 -13.91 2.17
C LEU A 607 37.77 -14.08 1.28
N ASN A 608 36.89 -13.07 1.27
CA ASN A 608 35.82 -12.99 0.29
C ASN A 608 36.45 -12.94 -1.13
N PRO A 609 36.12 -13.90 -2.03
CA PRO A 609 36.73 -13.96 -3.37
C PRO A 609 36.41 -12.75 -4.25
N ASN A 610 35.29 -12.07 -3.99
CA ASN A 610 34.89 -10.86 -4.70
C ASN A 610 34.29 -9.85 -3.70
N PRO A 611 35.14 -9.15 -2.92
CA PRO A 611 34.69 -8.29 -1.83
C PRO A 611 34.02 -7.03 -2.38
N GLN A 612 32.78 -6.78 -1.94
CA GLN A 612 32.03 -5.57 -2.20
C GLN A 612 31.75 -4.82 -0.90
N ILE A 613 31.37 -3.54 -1.03
CA ILE A 613 30.97 -2.74 0.12
C ILE A 613 29.75 -3.37 0.79
N ASN A 614 29.78 -3.49 2.12
CA ASN A 614 28.71 -4.08 2.92
C ASN A 614 28.37 -5.55 2.54
N ASP A 615 29.31 -6.35 2.04
CA ASP A 615 29.08 -7.80 1.84
C ASP A 615 28.83 -8.54 3.17
N PHE A 616 29.43 -8.05 4.26
CA PHE A 616 29.40 -8.66 5.60
C PHE A 616 29.82 -10.14 5.60
N PHE A 617 30.84 -10.51 4.81
CA PHE A 617 31.38 -11.87 4.80
C PHE A 617 31.86 -12.29 6.20
N GLY A 618 31.39 -13.43 6.69
CA GLY A 618 31.61 -13.86 8.07
C GLY A 618 30.47 -13.48 9.02
N ALA A 619 29.33 -12.99 8.52
CA ALA A 619 28.13 -12.78 9.33
C ALA A 619 27.62 -14.07 9.96
N SER A 620 27.77 -15.20 9.26
CA SER A 620 27.45 -16.53 9.76
C SER A 620 28.52 -17.53 9.34
N VAL A 621 28.80 -18.51 10.20
CA VAL A 621 29.83 -19.53 9.96
C VAL A 621 29.37 -20.91 10.45
N ALA A 622 29.78 -21.96 9.74
CA ALA A 622 29.56 -23.35 10.16
C ALA A 622 30.71 -24.25 9.69
N ALA A 623 30.93 -25.35 10.41
CA ALA A 623 31.79 -26.44 9.96
C ALA A 623 31.01 -27.42 9.07
N VAL A 624 31.64 -27.91 8.00
CA VAL A 624 31.05 -28.89 7.08
C VAL A 624 31.98 -30.10 6.96
N GLY A 625 31.49 -31.30 7.26
CA GLY A 625 32.23 -32.55 6.99
C GLY A 625 33.55 -32.73 7.73
N GLY A 626 33.85 -31.91 8.75
CA GLY A 626 35.05 -32.02 9.59
C GLY A 626 36.33 -31.39 9.04
N ASP A 627 36.35 -30.98 7.77
CA ASP A 627 37.52 -30.40 7.09
C ASP A 627 37.21 -29.13 6.28
N ARG A 628 35.99 -28.61 6.34
CA ARG A 628 35.57 -27.42 5.58
C ARG A 628 34.90 -26.38 6.44
N VAL A 629 34.93 -25.16 5.92
CA VAL A 629 34.35 -23.97 6.55
C VAL A 629 33.32 -23.36 5.59
N LEU A 630 32.09 -23.24 6.05
CA LEU A 630 30.98 -22.56 5.38
C LEU A 630 30.85 -21.15 5.96
N ILE A 631 30.78 -20.14 5.09
CA ILE A 631 30.74 -18.73 5.46
C ILE A 631 29.64 -18.02 4.69
N GLY A 632 28.74 -17.35 5.40
CA GLY A 632 27.71 -16.48 4.83
C GLY A 632 28.19 -15.04 4.66
N ALA A 633 27.67 -14.38 3.62
CA ALA A 633 27.88 -12.98 3.27
C ALA A 633 26.52 -12.38 2.84
N PRO A 634 25.65 -12.02 3.79
CA PRO A 634 24.26 -11.66 3.52
C PRO A 634 24.08 -10.31 2.84
N ALA A 635 25.13 -9.50 2.72
CA ALA A 635 25.06 -8.11 2.25
C ALA A 635 24.24 -7.12 3.11
N SER A 636 23.51 -7.60 4.12
CA SER A 636 23.04 -6.83 5.26
C SER A 636 22.98 -7.70 6.52
N LEU A 637 23.23 -7.08 7.67
CA LEU A 637 23.09 -7.70 8.99
C LEU A 637 21.73 -7.42 9.63
N THR A 638 20.86 -6.66 8.97
CA THR A 638 19.45 -6.50 9.34
C THR A 638 18.62 -7.54 8.63
N SER A 639 17.50 -7.95 9.20
CA SER A 639 16.54 -8.83 8.53
C SER A 639 15.78 -8.14 7.39
N THR A 640 15.75 -6.80 7.39
CA THR A 640 15.24 -5.98 6.29
C THR A 640 16.26 -5.95 5.15
N GLY A 641 15.82 -6.33 3.95
CA GLY A 641 16.62 -6.57 2.75
C GLY A 641 17.95 -5.78 2.57
N GLY A 642 18.97 -6.46 2.02
CA GLY A 642 20.30 -5.88 1.77
C GLY A 642 20.38 -4.89 0.61
N LYS A 643 21.54 -4.27 0.35
CA LYS A 643 21.74 -3.40 -0.85
C LYS A 643 22.16 -4.15 -2.10
N GLN A 644 22.42 -5.44 -1.97
CA GLN A 644 22.81 -6.35 -3.05
C GLN A 644 22.48 -7.80 -2.65
N PRO A 645 22.39 -8.74 -3.61
CA PRO A 645 22.11 -10.13 -3.31
C PRO A 645 23.23 -10.79 -2.49
N GLY A 646 22.85 -11.39 -1.36
CA GLY A 646 23.75 -12.14 -0.49
C GLY A 646 24.30 -13.44 -1.12
N LYS A 647 25.36 -14.00 -0.52
CA LYS A 647 26.09 -15.19 -0.97
C LYS A 647 26.52 -16.06 0.21
N ALA A 648 26.89 -17.30 -0.08
CA ALA A 648 27.66 -18.14 0.85
C ALA A 648 28.79 -18.88 0.14
N TYR A 649 29.78 -19.34 0.91
CA TYR A 649 31.02 -19.91 0.38
C TYR A 649 31.49 -21.09 1.22
N ILE A 650 31.93 -22.17 0.57
CA ILE A 650 32.65 -23.27 1.24
C ILE A 650 34.13 -23.18 0.88
N PHE A 651 34.97 -23.26 1.91
CA PHE A 651 36.42 -23.33 1.80
C PHE A 651 36.95 -24.63 2.39
N ASP A 652 38.07 -25.10 1.83
CA ASP A 652 38.91 -26.11 2.46
C ASP A 652 39.63 -25.49 3.68
N SER A 653 39.49 -26.13 4.84
CA SER A 653 39.97 -25.55 6.11
C SER A 653 41.50 -25.50 6.23
N VAL A 654 42.22 -26.34 5.49
CA VAL A 654 43.67 -26.49 5.59
C VAL A 654 44.39 -25.63 4.57
N THR A 655 43.92 -25.66 3.33
CA THR A 655 44.52 -24.93 2.21
C THR A 655 43.98 -23.51 2.06
N GLY A 656 42.80 -23.22 2.63
CA GLY A 656 42.10 -21.96 2.41
C GLY A 656 41.49 -21.83 1.01
N GLN A 657 41.53 -22.88 0.18
CA GLN A 657 41.02 -22.83 -1.18
C GLN A 657 39.49 -22.73 -1.18
N LEU A 658 38.94 -21.82 -1.99
CA LEU A 658 37.51 -21.78 -2.29
C LEU A 658 37.11 -23.06 -3.04
N LEU A 659 36.15 -23.79 -2.48
CA LEU A 659 35.62 -25.01 -3.08
C LEU A 659 34.32 -24.77 -3.83
N GLN A 660 33.42 -23.93 -3.29
CA GLN A 660 32.12 -23.65 -3.89
C GLN A 660 31.58 -22.28 -3.47
N THR A 661 30.90 -21.61 -4.39
CA THR A 661 30.09 -20.41 -4.11
C THR A 661 28.61 -20.72 -4.32
N PHE A 662 27.78 -20.33 -3.37
CA PHE A 662 26.34 -20.43 -3.42
C PHE A 662 25.78 -19.04 -3.66
N LYS A 663 25.04 -18.89 -4.76
CA LYS A 663 24.33 -17.66 -5.10
C LYS A 663 22.88 -17.83 -4.73
N ASN A 664 22.24 -16.74 -4.32
CA ASN A 664 20.81 -16.72 -4.08
C ASN A 664 20.05 -17.22 -5.34
N PRO A 665 19.27 -18.32 -5.23
CA PRO A 665 18.50 -18.86 -6.35
C PRO A 665 17.40 -17.92 -6.86
N ASN A 666 16.98 -16.97 -6.03
CA ASN A 666 16.10 -15.87 -6.39
C ASN A 666 16.88 -14.56 -6.22
N PRO A 667 17.49 -13.98 -7.27
CA PRO A 667 18.37 -12.83 -7.12
C PRO A 667 17.56 -11.56 -6.74
N GLY A 668 17.31 -11.40 -5.43
CA GLY A 668 16.75 -10.21 -4.79
C GLY A 668 17.61 -9.73 -3.61
N LEU A 669 17.16 -8.67 -2.94
CA LEU A 669 17.83 -8.03 -1.81
C LEU A 669 17.58 -8.79 -0.50
N ASP A 670 17.88 -10.10 -0.47
CA ASP A 670 17.14 -11.00 0.43
C ASP A 670 17.90 -11.51 1.67
N ASN A 671 19.07 -10.91 1.97
CA ASN A 671 19.94 -11.37 3.06
C ASN A 671 20.40 -12.83 2.95
N PHE A 672 20.47 -13.39 1.73
CA PHE A 672 20.90 -14.78 1.53
C PHE A 672 22.30 -15.04 2.11
N GLY A 673 22.41 -16.00 3.04
CA GLY A 673 23.63 -16.23 3.81
C GLY A 673 23.59 -15.64 5.22
N TYR A 674 22.44 -15.10 5.67
CA TYR A 674 22.26 -14.56 7.02
C TYR A 674 22.49 -15.65 8.08
N SER A 675 21.99 -16.85 7.82
CA SER A 675 22.21 -18.04 8.63
C SER A 675 22.71 -19.18 7.75
N VAL A 676 23.58 -20.03 8.32
CA VAL A 676 24.11 -21.21 7.65
C VAL A 676 24.21 -22.38 8.62
N ALA A 677 23.95 -23.59 8.13
CA ALA A 677 24.11 -24.80 8.93
C ALA A 677 24.53 -25.99 8.07
N TRP A 678 25.24 -26.94 8.67
CA TRP A 678 25.50 -28.24 8.04
C TRP A 678 24.46 -29.27 8.48
N THR A 679 23.96 -30.06 7.52
CA THR A 679 22.90 -31.05 7.78
C THR A 679 23.38 -32.28 8.54
N GLY A 680 24.70 -32.48 8.67
CA GLY A 680 25.27 -33.73 9.18
C GLY A 680 25.30 -34.87 8.17
N VAL A 681 24.68 -34.71 6.99
CA VAL A 681 24.59 -35.73 5.94
C VAL A 681 25.41 -35.31 4.73
N GLY A 682 26.47 -36.06 4.44
CA GLY A 682 27.36 -35.76 3.32
C GLY A 682 27.90 -34.34 3.39
N ARG A 683 27.71 -33.57 2.32
CA ARG A 683 28.13 -32.16 2.22
C ARG A 683 26.94 -31.21 2.06
N ASP A 684 25.74 -31.66 2.36
CA ASP A 684 24.54 -30.85 2.15
C ASP A 684 24.45 -29.78 3.23
N ILE A 685 24.14 -28.55 2.82
CA ILE A 685 24.13 -27.37 3.67
C ILE A 685 22.82 -26.63 3.59
N LEU A 686 22.47 -25.93 4.66
CA LEU A 686 21.32 -25.05 4.73
C LEU A 686 21.79 -23.60 4.70
N ILE A 687 21.08 -22.76 3.97
CA ILE A 687 21.32 -21.32 3.89
C ILE A 687 19.97 -20.59 4.03
N GLY A 688 19.89 -19.67 4.99
CA GLY A 688 18.73 -18.82 5.21
C GLY A 688 18.86 -17.46 4.52
N ALA A 689 17.70 -16.91 4.12
CA ALA A 689 17.54 -15.62 3.48
C ALA A 689 16.28 -14.95 4.06
N PRO A 690 16.35 -14.39 5.29
CA PRO A 690 15.18 -13.87 6.00
C PRO A 690 14.58 -12.61 5.37
N GLY A 691 15.35 -11.84 4.59
CA GLY A 691 14.85 -10.65 3.89
C GLY A 691 14.26 -10.97 2.52
N ASN A 692 13.98 -12.24 2.21
CA ASN A 692 13.48 -12.62 0.89
C ASN A 692 12.06 -12.13 0.68
N ASP A 693 11.86 -11.36 -0.40
CA ASP A 693 10.58 -10.74 -0.73
C ASP A 693 9.64 -11.67 -1.54
N GLN A 694 10.01 -12.94 -1.76
CA GLN A 694 9.21 -13.86 -2.56
C GLN A 694 8.00 -14.37 -1.76
N GLY A 695 6.88 -13.64 -1.89
CA GLY A 695 5.63 -13.92 -1.19
C GLY A 695 5.22 -12.84 -0.19
N GLY A 696 5.89 -11.69 -0.19
CA GLY A 696 5.65 -10.53 0.67
C GLY A 696 6.98 -9.90 1.10
N ILE A 697 6.97 -8.61 1.49
CA ILE A 697 8.17 -7.90 1.97
C ILE A 697 8.82 -8.68 3.12
N ASP A 698 10.10 -9.03 3.04
CA ASP A 698 10.87 -9.76 4.08
C ASP A 698 10.16 -11.03 4.63
N ALA A 699 9.41 -11.73 3.79
CA ALA A 699 8.74 -12.98 4.18
C ALA A 699 9.76 -14.09 4.56
N GLY A 700 10.89 -14.11 3.87
CA GLY A 700 12.01 -14.99 4.17
C GLY A 700 11.88 -16.41 3.61
N ILE A 701 13.02 -17.05 3.41
CA ILE A 701 13.11 -18.42 2.86
C ILE A 701 14.38 -19.13 3.37
N ALA A 702 14.36 -20.47 3.37
CA ALA A 702 15.56 -21.28 3.57
C ALA A 702 15.76 -22.28 2.42
N PHE A 703 17.02 -22.58 2.13
CA PHE A 703 17.41 -23.46 1.05
C PHE A 703 18.30 -24.60 1.54
N LEU A 704 18.07 -25.80 1.02
CA LEU A 704 19.02 -26.91 1.08
C LEU A 704 19.82 -26.94 -0.22
N PHE A 705 21.15 -27.01 -0.10
CA PHE A 705 22.05 -27.13 -1.24
C PHE A 705 22.92 -28.38 -1.16
N ASP A 706 23.22 -28.94 -2.32
CA ASP A 706 24.34 -29.86 -2.49
C ASP A 706 25.64 -29.05 -2.36
N GLY A 707 26.43 -29.32 -1.33
CA GLY A 707 27.66 -28.57 -1.06
C GLY A 707 28.82 -28.83 -2.02
N ILE A 708 28.65 -29.70 -3.01
CA ILE A 708 29.63 -30.01 -4.07
C ILE A 708 29.24 -29.29 -5.35
N THR A 709 28.00 -29.48 -5.79
CA THR A 709 27.55 -28.99 -7.09
C THR A 709 26.99 -27.58 -7.02
N GLY A 710 26.59 -27.13 -5.82
CA GLY A 710 25.87 -25.87 -5.64
C GLY A 710 24.42 -25.93 -6.10
N ALA A 711 23.90 -27.11 -6.43
CA ALA A 711 22.50 -27.28 -6.83
C ALA A 711 21.57 -27.10 -5.62
N VAL A 712 20.44 -26.41 -5.84
CA VAL A 712 19.34 -26.35 -4.86
C VAL A 712 18.67 -27.71 -4.83
N LEU A 713 18.65 -28.33 -3.66
CA LEU A 713 18.01 -29.62 -3.40
C LEU A 713 16.59 -29.46 -2.87
N GLN A 714 16.33 -28.43 -2.07
CA GLN A 714 15.02 -28.14 -1.50
C GLN A 714 14.90 -26.66 -1.14
N ARG A 715 13.65 -26.16 -1.13
CA ARG A 715 13.26 -24.84 -0.61
C ARG A 715 12.26 -25.04 0.53
N TYR A 716 12.37 -24.24 1.59
CA TYR A 716 11.41 -24.25 2.70
C TYR A 716 10.85 -22.86 2.88
N ASN A 717 9.53 -22.76 2.99
CA ASN A 717 8.79 -21.53 3.25
C ASN A 717 7.96 -21.71 4.52
N ALA A 718 7.64 -20.61 5.19
CA ALA A 718 6.64 -20.61 6.25
C ALA A 718 5.30 -21.20 5.74
N PRO A 719 4.53 -21.91 6.59
CA PRO A 719 3.22 -22.45 6.20
C PRO A 719 2.25 -21.36 5.76
N LYS A 720 2.28 -20.22 6.46
CA LYS A 720 1.63 -18.97 6.06
C LYS A 720 2.70 -17.93 5.71
N VAL A 721 2.73 -17.50 4.46
CA VAL A 721 3.69 -16.48 4.03
C VAL A 721 3.07 -15.11 4.30
N GLU A 722 3.67 -14.36 5.22
CA GLU A 722 3.28 -13.00 5.59
C GLU A 722 4.52 -12.10 5.46
N GLU A 723 4.28 -10.81 5.28
CA GLU A 723 5.37 -9.83 5.30
C GLU A 723 6.05 -9.82 6.66
N PHE A 724 7.36 -9.59 6.66
CA PHE A 724 8.21 -9.51 7.83
C PHE A 724 8.28 -10.79 8.68
N ASN A 725 7.83 -11.94 8.17
CA ASN A 725 7.99 -13.24 8.81
C ASN A 725 9.46 -13.53 9.20
N GLN A 726 10.41 -13.06 8.38
CA GLN A 726 11.85 -13.28 8.56
C GLN A 726 12.22 -14.77 8.62
N PHE A 727 11.52 -15.60 7.84
CA PHE A 727 11.73 -17.04 7.83
C PHE A 727 13.15 -17.39 7.37
N GLY A 728 13.83 -18.30 8.08
CA GLY A 728 15.21 -18.65 7.78
C GLY A 728 16.24 -17.84 8.57
N GLN A 729 15.83 -16.99 9.50
CA GLN A 729 16.75 -16.25 10.37
C GLN A 729 17.60 -17.17 11.25
N ALA A 730 17.05 -18.30 11.70
CA ALA A 730 17.77 -19.32 12.47
C ALA A 730 17.59 -20.70 11.84
N LEU A 731 18.66 -21.50 11.87
CA LEU A 731 18.69 -22.84 11.30
C LEU A 731 19.31 -23.83 12.30
N ALA A 732 18.63 -24.95 12.53
CA ALA A 732 19.15 -26.06 13.30
C ALA A 732 18.67 -27.40 12.71
N LEU A 733 19.24 -28.50 13.19
CA LEU A 733 18.86 -29.85 12.76
C LEU A 733 18.34 -30.63 13.95
N ILE A 734 17.36 -31.51 13.74
CA ILE A 734 16.91 -32.50 14.71
C ILE A 734 16.78 -33.86 14.00
N GLY A 735 17.66 -34.81 14.31
CA GLY A 735 17.72 -36.06 13.55
C GLY A 735 17.99 -35.83 12.05
N ASN A 736 17.04 -36.20 11.19
CA ASN A 736 17.09 -36.02 9.73
C ASN A 736 16.09 -34.95 9.23
N GLU A 737 15.77 -33.99 10.09
CA GLU A 737 14.84 -32.90 9.84
C GLU A 737 15.52 -31.57 10.15
N VAL A 738 14.99 -30.51 9.57
CA VAL A 738 15.47 -29.14 9.76
C VAL A 738 14.49 -28.36 10.62
N LEU A 739 15.04 -27.55 11.52
CA LEU A 739 14.31 -26.55 12.29
C LEU A 739 14.65 -25.18 11.73
N ILE A 740 13.63 -24.39 11.44
CA ILE A 740 13.76 -23.05 10.85
C ILE A 740 13.00 -22.05 11.71
N GLY A 741 13.70 -21.03 12.17
CA GLY A 741 13.13 -19.93 12.95
C GLY A 741 12.60 -18.82 12.06
N SER A 742 11.50 -18.19 12.49
CA SER A 742 10.81 -17.09 11.82
C SER A 742 10.29 -16.11 12.89
N PRO A 743 11.15 -15.22 13.41
CA PRO A 743 10.81 -14.40 14.57
C PRO A 743 9.70 -13.38 14.33
N GLY A 744 9.46 -12.95 13.09
CA GLY A 744 8.35 -12.06 12.76
C GLY A 744 7.04 -12.75 12.38
N TYR A 745 6.94 -14.07 12.54
CA TYR A 745 5.73 -14.81 12.18
C TYR A 745 4.51 -14.43 13.05
N GLY A 746 3.39 -14.10 12.41
CA GLY A 746 2.15 -13.72 13.07
C GLY A 746 2.07 -12.25 13.49
N LEU A 747 0.84 -11.79 13.74
CA LEU A 747 0.53 -10.41 14.11
C LEU A 747 1.37 -9.93 15.30
N GLY A 748 2.06 -8.82 15.13
CA GLY A 748 2.91 -8.22 16.17
C GLY A 748 4.23 -8.95 16.42
N ASN A 749 4.72 -9.74 15.46
CA ASN A 749 6.00 -10.47 15.54
C ASN A 749 6.07 -11.40 16.77
N LEU A 750 4.99 -12.15 17.01
CA LEU A 750 4.97 -13.15 18.08
C LEU A 750 6.04 -14.22 17.84
N GLY A 751 6.22 -14.62 16.58
CA GLY A 751 7.26 -15.50 16.09
C GLY A 751 6.89 -16.98 16.06
N GLY A 752 7.62 -17.74 15.23
CA GLY A 752 7.38 -19.17 15.00
C GLY A 752 8.67 -19.95 14.77
N THR A 753 8.59 -21.27 14.95
CA THR A 753 9.63 -22.22 14.56
C THR A 753 8.99 -23.42 13.88
N PHE A 754 9.57 -23.86 12.78
CA PHE A 754 8.97 -24.84 11.89
C PHE A 754 9.93 -26.00 11.65
N ARG A 755 9.40 -27.22 11.71
CA ARG A 755 10.16 -28.47 11.55
C ARG A 755 9.80 -29.12 10.22
N TYR A 756 10.77 -29.31 9.34
CA TYR A 756 10.56 -29.93 8.03
C TYR A 756 11.40 -31.18 7.84
N GLU A 757 10.87 -32.13 7.07
CA GLU A 757 11.65 -33.23 6.52
C GLU A 757 12.75 -32.71 5.59
N LEU A 758 14.00 -33.16 5.77
CA LEU A 758 15.16 -32.55 5.12
C LEU A 758 15.08 -32.55 3.58
N ARG A 759 14.67 -33.62 2.91
CA ARG A 759 14.69 -33.64 1.43
C ARG A 759 13.35 -33.44 0.74
N SER A 760 12.26 -33.88 1.35
CA SER A 760 10.92 -33.70 0.80
C SER A 760 10.40 -32.28 1.02
N GLY A 761 10.89 -31.59 2.07
CA GLY A 761 10.39 -30.27 2.44
C GLY A 761 8.99 -30.29 3.05
N ASN A 762 8.46 -31.47 3.40
CA ASN A 762 7.17 -31.57 4.07
C ASN A 762 7.27 -30.95 5.47
N LEU A 763 6.34 -30.07 5.82
CA LEU A 763 6.19 -29.58 7.18
C LEU A 763 5.76 -30.74 8.08
N VAL A 764 6.44 -30.90 9.21
CA VAL A 764 6.19 -31.95 10.21
C VAL A 764 5.47 -31.35 11.41
N GLN A 765 5.93 -30.17 11.87
CA GLN A 765 5.40 -29.54 13.07
C GLN A 765 5.63 -28.03 13.05
N THR A 766 4.62 -27.27 13.46
CA THR A 766 4.72 -25.84 13.80
C THR A 766 4.79 -25.67 15.32
N TYR A 767 5.69 -24.80 15.77
CA TYR A 767 5.80 -24.34 17.15
C TYR A 767 5.57 -22.83 17.18
N LEU A 768 4.52 -22.40 17.89
CA LEU A 768 4.15 -21.00 18.05
C LEU A 768 4.54 -20.49 19.44
N SER A 769 4.66 -19.17 19.59
CA SER A 769 4.88 -18.56 20.90
C SER A 769 3.74 -18.95 21.87
N PRO A 770 4.06 -19.45 23.08
CA PRO A 770 3.06 -19.77 24.10
C PRO A 770 2.48 -18.51 24.79
N VAL A 771 2.92 -17.32 24.40
CA VAL A 771 2.35 -16.04 24.85
C VAL A 771 1.52 -15.48 23.71
N THR A 772 0.22 -15.33 23.97
CA THR A 772 -0.80 -14.87 23.01
C THR A 772 -1.32 -13.47 23.34
N ASP A 773 -0.67 -12.79 24.29
CA ASP A 773 -0.98 -11.43 24.71
C ASP A 773 -0.56 -10.47 23.58
N ASN A 774 -1.54 -9.77 23.01
CA ASN A 774 -1.45 -8.84 21.89
C ASN A 774 -0.97 -7.43 22.29
N SER A 775 -0.31 -7.25 23.45
CA SER A 775 0.20 -5.97 23.93
C SER A 775 1.41 -5.45 23.13
N ASN A 776 1.34 -5.46 21.79
CA ASN A 776 2.28 -4.77 20.92
C ASN A 776 3.77 -5.05 21.26
N THR A 777 4.09 -6.28 21.67
CA THR A 777 5.45 -6.67 22.04
C THR A 777 6.02 -7.58 20.96
N ASP A 778 7.00 -7.07 20.23
CA ASP A 778 7.82 -7.82 19.28
C ASP A 778 8.64 -8.89 20.03
N LEU A 779 8.07 -10.09 20.21
CA LEU A 779 8.63 -11.17 21.02
C LEU A 779 9.84 -11.83 20.35
N ASN A 780 9.83 -11.87 19.01
CA ASN A 780 10.87 -12.49 18.19
C ASN A 780 11.11 -13.99 18.55
N PHE A 781 10.06 -14.75 18.83
CA PHE A 781 10.15 -16.20 19.08
C PHE A 781 10.70 -16.92 17.84
N GLY A 782 11.80 -17.65 17.99
CA GLY A 782 12.46 -18.29 16.84
C GLY A 782 13.71 -17.56 16.36
N THR A 783 14.13 -16.48 17.03
CA THR A 783 15.42 -15.80 16.75
C THR A 783 16.61 -16.74 16.82
N SER A 784 16.56 -17.73 17.69
CA SER A 784 17.54 -18.80 17.78
C SER A 784 16.85 -20.12 18.03
N VAL A 785 17.38 -21.19 17.44
CA VAL A 785 16.82 -22.52 17.54
C VAL A 785 17.96 -23.52 17.74
N ALA A 786 17.75 -24.50 18.62
CA ALA A 786 18.65 -25.61 18.82
C ALA A 786 17.86 -26.88 19.11
N SER A 787 18.51 -28.04 18.95
CA SER A 787 17.96 -29.31 19.37
C SER A 787 18.93 -30.05 20.30
N VAL A 788 18.41 -30.81 21.25
CA VAL A 788 19.19 -31.72 22.10
C VAL A 788 18.42 -33.01 22.28
N GLY A 789 18.88 -34.09 21.65
CA GLY A 789 18.11 -35.33 21.58
C GLY A 789 16.82 -35.12 20.78
N ASN A 790 15.67 -35.32 21.42
CA ASN A 790 14.35 -35.03 20.85
C ASN A 790 13.81 -33.65 21.24
N LEU A 791 14.53 -32.89 22.06
CA LEU A 791 14.06 -31.59 22.52
C LEU A 791 14.29 -30.53 21.43
N VAL A 792 13.28 -29.70 21.22
CA VAL A 792 13.37 -28.47 20.42
C VAL A 792 13.40 -27.29 21.37
N LEU A 793 14.42 -26.45 21.24
CA LEU A 793 14.67 -25.30 22.12
C LEU A 793 14.63 -24.03 21.29
N VAL A 794 13.76 -23.11 21.67
CA VAL A 794 13.50 -21.88 20.90
C VAL A 794 13.74 -20.66 21.78
N GLY A 795 14.58 -19.75 21.28
CA GLY A 795 14.87 -18.47 21.93
C GLY A 795 13.80 -17.43 21.66
N VAL A 796 13.50 -16.62 22.69
CA VAL A 796 12.54 -15.51 22.68
C VAL A 796 13.20 -14.30 23.35
N PRO A 797 14.14 -13.63 22.67
CA PRO A 797 15.01 -12.64 23.31
C PRO A 797 14.25 -11.42 23.83
N ASN A 798 13.06 -11.12 23.33
CA ASN A 798 12.32 -9.91 23.67
C ASN A 798 11.09 -10.14 24.57
N LEU A 799 10.91 -11.35 25.11
CA LEU A 799 9.74 -11.68 25.93
C LEU A 799 9.57 -10.73 27.14
N ASP A 800 8.39 -10.11 27.25
CA ASP A 800 7.91 -9.38 28.43
C ASP A 800 6.76 -10.17 29.09
N ILE A 801 6.81 -10.33 30.40
CA ILE A 801 5.68 -10.90 31.17
C ILE A 801 5.43 -10.14 32.48
N THR A 802 6.00 -8.93 32.69
CA THR A 802 5.64 -7.94 33.76
C THR A 802 6.77 -6.94 34.14
N LEU A 803 7.96 -6.99 33.52
CA LEU A 803 9.10 -6.06 33.74
C LEU A 803 10.00 -6.05 32.47
N PRO A 804 10.73 -4.97 32.15
CA PRO A 804 11.22 -4.71 30.79
C PRO A 804 12.14 -5.83 30.23
N SER A 805 11.66 -6.53 29.20
CA SER A 805 12.33 -7.46 28.25
C SER A 805 13.58 -8.22 28.74
N VAL A 806 13.42 -9.30 29.50
CA VAL A 806 14.56 -10.11 29.99
C VAL A 806 14.92 -11.27 29.03
N GLY A 807 14.00 -11.68 28.16
CA GLY A 807 14.15 -12.81 27.21
C GLY A 807 13.87 -14.19 27.83
N ALA A 808 13.71 -15.23 27.00
CA ALA A 808 13.42 -16.60 27.44
C ALA A 808 13.92 -17.67 26.46
N VAL A 809 13.94 -18.92 26.93
CA VAL A 809 14.07 -20.11 26.08
C VAL A 809 12.93 -21.07 26.41
N VAL A 810 12.17 -21.44 25.39
CA VAL A 810 11.01 -22.33 25.49
C VAL A 810 11.40 -23.72 25.00
N GLN A 811 10.91 -24.75 25.70
CA GLN A 811 11.22 -26.15 25.42
C GLN A 811 9.99 -26.90 24.90
N PHE A 812 10.19 -27.68 23.84
CA PHE A 812 9.20 -28.58 23.24
C PHE A 812 9.80 -29.99 23.04
N VAL A 813 8.93 -30.97 22.74
CA VAL A 813 9.28 -32.37 22.40
C VAL A 813 8.78 -32.69 21.00
#